data_AF-A0A7S1ZXN9-F1
#
_entry.id   AF-A0A7S1ZXN9-F1
#
_cell.length_a   1.000
_cell.length_b   1.000
_cell.length_c   1.000
_cell.angle_alpha   90.00
_cell.angle_beta   90.00
_cell.angle_gamma   90.00
#
_symmetry.space_group_name_H-M   'P 1'
#
loop_
_entity.id
_entity.type
_entity.pdbx_description
1 polymer ?
#
loop_
_entity_poly.entity_id
_entity_poly.type
_entity_poly.pdbx_seq_one_letter_code
_entity_poly.pdbx_strand_id
1 'polypeptide(L)'
;MGDLSSSADNAAAFAAVEEDEKELEERKNMRPVVKSIGKNITDLVTVLCSAQNAPLFLKFMAPPSPNALEAEEEKTMEEEEEEHNATPKPQKTKFSNAEEEAGPLSSLLVSCASTLPLQSPSYAGLTLGVDGHAPKPEYEHFALRCITSTTRKLCRDLDIVCGVSVAPRSAEELEVMKRGEEEEMEWKRLQDSSAFVGANNNAGNGVKNGEDIVDAFVRIKLLLRYLAMLGGVGVLEGYDTIMDTLDDHEEDEEEEEDVEEKMKNLTVAGLLKMLVVAASKAANGDASSSTNASSSFFPSSDSDCDNATSEDEEGAKTTINTKQNVAFLLGNLVLTIIPYVVRYLPKEFILGVLDMLENTVFKNGDEIRYKSKYEPGVGSLALLLKEEQLEENVGEDGDDGDDDDDEDDDEEEDGDQGESGSGQCCDTLQDLLRTVKNIVNYYYTKLSSSSDENTSDLGTRFALLTDAPWLALSPPPPEDTPMLNEGDTAAAAAAAEEEKKKLEEAGEEEDGILRYKGEKIRISLDEGLCRSMPYLLSLNGGKDIDSIGKVSLHCPRLEGIVFGRLPIFDAPPDDDADDEEDDDDDDDEDDEDMHDYGNDEINSRDIVNGEMLLHYWEKEALLQQQHNPNNNNITTTVPNLIKEILTNNKNKNTTCNTKLKSKWYTKYFSFWNSINHTLTTFGKLYQPVSLQLGFDKTDPGTTLIAGGNEVHAGPPTVGSRMFAFAIGIPEEEDYDANKEEKVKESSSGGGDTNDGEVQYSPVLLHIDLCCILFPILDYEYSDDTDTDTTADMIQDAKYFLLQKLLFLIHDYPTKSYLRQLHHDWNVDDHDGGEELLQQWLESVLEIVLEQEGSNAGKSSSSNMDRRMNILLEEAVESQFIFYNPDIRKRRLKKEKKKKKK
;
A
#
# COMPACT_ATOMS: atom_id res chain seq x y z
N MET A 1 59.49 32.02 17.20
CA MET A 1 58.28 32.40 17.95
C MET A 1 57.45 33.25 17.01
N GLY A 2 56.47 32.65 16.38
CA GLY A 2 55.56 33.26 15.40
C GLY A 2 54.39 32.31 15.22
N ASP A 3 53.19 32.86 15.38
CA ASP A 3 51.90 32.19 15.61
C ASP A 3 51.48 31.21 14.51
N LEU A 4 50.94 30.08 14.96
CA LEU A 4 50.16 29.10 14.21
C LEU A 4 48.84 28.92 14.97
N SER A 5 47.82 29.75 14.70
CA SER A 5 46.48 29.57 15.31
C SER A 5 45.30 29.93 14.40
N SER A 6 45.46 30.04 13.08
CA SER A 6 44.38 30.46 12.17
C SER A 6 43.79 29.33 11.31
N SER A 7 43.87 28.07 11.76
CA SER A 7 43.44 26.90 10.95
C SER A 7 42.14 26.25 11.42
N ALA A 8 41.60 26.63 12.59
CA ALA A 8 40.35 26.06 13.11
C ALA A 8 39.10 26.82 12.62
N ASP A 9 39.21 28.13 12.42
CA ASP A 9 38.06 29.01 12.10
C ASP A 9 37.49 28.80 10.68
N ASN A 10 38.28 28.25 9.74
CA ASN A 10 37.81 27.95 8.39
C ASN A 10 37.06 26.60 8.28
N ALA A 11 37.13 25.73 9.28
CA ALA A 11 36.50 24.41 9.22
C ALA A 11 34.99 24.47 9.54
N ALA A 12 34.57 25.39 10.43
CA ALA A 12 33.16 25.51 10.82
C ALA A 12 32.29 26.19 9.74
N ALA A 13 32.83 27.19 9.03
CA ALA A 13 32.14 27.81 7.89
C ALA A 13 32.04 26.86 6.67
N PHE A 14 32.97 25.91 6.53
CA PHE A 14 32.89 24.88 5.50
C PHE A 14 31.78 23.86 5.78
N ALA A 15 31.55 23.50 7.05
CA ALA A 15 30.52 22.51 7.42
C ALA A 15 29.09 22.98 7.13
N ALA A 16 28.77 24.27 7.36
CA ALA A 16 27.45 24.82 7.04
C ALA A 16 27.19 24.92 5.53
N VAL A 17 28.22 25.25 4.73
CA VAL A 17 28.12 25.27 3.27
C VAL A 17 28.02 23.85 2.69
N GLU A 18 28.68 22.86 3.31
CA GLU A 18 28.55 21.45 2.92
C GLU A 18 27.15 20.88 3.20
N GLU A 19 26.45 21.32 4.26
CA GLU A 19 25.06 20.91 4.51
C GLU A 19 24.08 21.42 3.45
N ASP A 20 24.20 22.69 3.04
CA ASP A 20 23.37 23.27 1.99
C ASP A 20 23.64 22.63 0.60
N GLU A 21 24.91 22.33 0.27
CA GLU A 21 25.25 21.62 -0.97
C GLU A 21 24.72 20.18 -0.96
N LYS A 22 24.80 19.48 0.18
CA LYS A 22 24.27 18.12 0.33
C LYS A 22 22.75 18.09 0.21
N GLU A 23 22.04 19.05 0.83
CA GLU A 23 20.59 19.16 0.68
C GLU A 23 20.22 19.44 -0.79
N LEU A 24 20.99 20.29 -1.48
CA LEU A 24 20.79 20.57 -2.90
C LEU A 24 21.03 19.34 -3.79
N GLU A 25 22.04 18.51 -3.49
CA GLU A 25 22.27 17.24 -4.19
C GLU A 25 21.16 16.22 -3.90
N GLU A 26 20.73 16.09 -2.65
CA GLU A 26 19.58 15.25 -2.30
C GLU A 26 18.32 15.69 -3.05
N ARG A 27 18.07 17.01 -3.18
CA ARG A 27 16.98 17.58 -4.00
C ARG A 27 17.12 17.25 -5.49
N LYS A 28 18.34 17.30 -6.05
CA LYS A 28 18.58 16.91 -7.44
C LYS A 28 18.28 15.43 -7.64
N ASN A 29 18.64 14.60 -6.67
CA ASN A 29 18.49 13.16 -6.67
C ASN A 29 17.08 12.67 -6.26
N MET A 30 16.18 13.57 -5.84
CA MET A 30 14.79 13.19 -5.58
C MET A 30 14.12 12.68 -6.86
N ARG A 31 13.52 11.48 -6.75
CA ARG A 31 12.76 10.85 -7.84
C ARG A 31 11.69 11.81 -8.39
N PRO A 32 11.45 11.85 -9.72
CA PRO A 32 10.45 12.74 -10.33
C PRO A 32 9.05 12.62 -9.73
N VAL A 33 8.64 11.42 -9.29
CA VAL A 33 7.34 11.18 -8.66
C VAL A 33 7.18 11.97 -7.35
N VAL A 34 8.23 12.06 -6.54
CA VAL A 34 8.18 12.77 -5.25
C VAL A 34 8.04 14.28 -5.50
N LYS A 35 8.75 14.81 -6.51
CA LYS A 35 8.61 16.20 -6.96
C LYS A 35 7.19 16.51 -7.46
N SER A 36 6.60 15.58 -8.23
CA SER A 36 5.23 15.70 -8.73
C SER A 36 4.20 15.71 -7.58
N ILE A 37 4.36 14.83 -6.58
CA ILE A 37 3.48 14.78 -5.41
C ILE A 37 3.58 16.08 -4.60
N GLY A 38 4.79 16.57 -4.32
CA GLY A 38 5.00 17.84 -3.61
C GLY A 38 4.35 19.03 -4.33
N LYS A 39 4.47 19.08 -5.66
CA LYS A 39 3.79 20.09 -6.48
C LYS A 39 2.27 19.97 -6.41
N ASN A 40 1.72 18.77 -6.55
CA ASN A 40 0.27 18.55 -6.47
C ASN A 40 -0.30 18.95 -5.10
N ILE A 41 0.42 18.67 -4.01
CA ILE A 41 0.04 19.11 -2.66
C ILE A 41 0.04 20.64 -2.59
N THR A 42 1.09 21.29 -3.10
CA THR A 42 1.22 22.76 -3.10
C THR A 42 0.10 23.44 -3.91
N ASP A 43 -0.21 22.92 -5.10
CA ASP A 43 -1.30 23.40 -5.94
C ASP A 43 -2.66 23.26 -5.22
N LEU A 44 -2.90 22.10 -4.59
CA LEU A 44 -4.12 21.84 -3.84
C LEU A 44 -4.24 22.76 -2.62
N VAL A 45 -3.17 22.96 -1.86
CA VAL A 45 -3.10 23.89 -0.73
C VAL A 45 -3.44 25.30 -1.16
N THR A 46 -2.90 25.75 -2.29
CA THR A 46 -3.17 27.08 -2.86
C THR A 46 -4.66 27.24 -3.19
N VAL A 47 -5.29 26.21 -3.76
CA VAL A 47 -6.74 26.21 -4.05
C VAL A 47 -7.55 26.25 -2.75
N LEU A 48 -7.24 25.38 -1.78
CA LEU A 48 -7.97 25.25 -0.52
C LEU A 48 -7.87 26.50 0.35
N CYS A 49 -6.70 27.14 0.39
CA CYS A 49 -6.42 28.31 1.22
C CYS A 49 -6.75 29.65 0.53
N SER A 50 -7.22 29.63 -0.72
CA SER A 50 -7.63 30.85 -1.41
C SER A 50 -8.77 31.57 -0.68
N ALA A 51 -8.82 32.89 -0.77
CA ALA A 51 -9.82 33.71 -0.05
C ALA A 51 -11.29 33.33 -0.36
N GLN A 52 -11.56 32.70 -1.51
CA GLN A 52 -12.89 32.22 -1.88
C GLN A 52 -13.23 30.87 -1.26
N ASN A 53 -12.23 30.00 -1.08
CA ASN A 53 -12.42 28.60 -0.67
C ASN A 53 -12.18 28.39 0.83
N ALA A 54 -11.31 29.19 1.46
CA ALA A 54 -11.01 29.07 2.89
C ALA A 54 -12.29 29.09 3.77
N PRO A 55 -13.28 29.98 3.55
CA PRO A 55 -14.52 29.97 4.33
C PRO A 55 -15.41 28.73 4.09
N LEU A 56 -15.17 27.95 3.03
CA LEU A 56 -15.91 26.72 2.73
C LEU A 56 -15.25 25.50 3.38
N PHE A 57 -13.92 25.42 3.33
CA PHE A 57 -13.18 24.24 3.77
C PHE A 57 -12.57 24.38 5.17
N LEU A 58 -12.12 25.58 5.52
CA LEU A 58 -11.42 25.85 6.79
C LEU A 58 -12.33 26.42 7.86
N LYS A 59 -13.60 26.69 7.57
CA LYS A 59 -14.56 27.20 8.56
C LYS A 59 -14.71 26.21 9.71
N PHE A 60 -14.26 26.62 10.88
CA PHE A 60 -14.55 25.97 12.14
C PHE A 60 -15.48 26.89 12.95
N MET A 61 -16.21 26.31 13.90
CA MET A 61 -16.87 27.13 14.91
C MET A 61 -15.78 27.67 15.82
N ALA A 62 -15.28 28.87 15.51
CA ALA A 62 -14.42 29.57 16.45
C ALA A 62 -15.15 29.61 17.80
N PRO A 63 -14.47 29.26 18.91
CA PRO A 63 -15.05 29.48 20.23
C PRO A 63 -15.52 30.94 20.29
N PRO A 64 -16.68 31.21 20.89
CA PRO A 64 -17.23 32.56 20.93
C PRO A 64 -16.12 33.51 21.38
N SER A 65 -15.89 34.55 20.56
CA SER A 65 -14.86 35.58 20.83
C SER A 65 -14.85 35.94 22.32
N PRO A 66 -13.70 36.20 22.95
CA PRO A 66 -13.65 36.66 24.34
C PRO A 66 -14.61 37.83 24.61
N ASN A 67 -14.83 38.71 23.62
CA ASN A 67 -15.79 39.82 23.71
C ASN A 67 -17.27 39.35 23.70
N ALA A 68 -17.57 38.21 23.09
CA ALA A 68 -18.89 37.59 23.15
C ALA A 68 -19.14 36.90 24.51
N LEU A 69 -18.09 36.36 25.14
CA LEU A 69 -18.15 35.85 26.51
C LEU A 69 -18.29 37.00 27.52
N GLU A 70 -17.53 38.09 27.37
CA GLU A 70 -17.70 39.30 28.19
C GLU A 70 -19.10 39.91 28.04
N ALA A 71 -19.68 39.90 26.82
CA ALA A 71 -21.04 40.39 26.59
C ALA A 71 -22.14 39.46 27.14
N GLU A 72 -21.88 38.15 27.26
CA GLU A 72 -22.80 37.24 27.98
C GLU A 72 -22.61 37.34 29.49
N GLU A 73 -21.38 37.53 29.99
CA GLU A 73 -21.09 37.77 31.41
C GLU A 73 -21.67 39.10 31.92
N GLU A 74 -21.63 40.18 31.13
CA GLU A 74 -22.29 41.45 31.47
C GLU A 74 -23.82 41.28 31.52
N LYS A 75 -24.36 40.35 30.72
CA LYS A 75 -25.80 40.07 30.66
C LYS A 75 -26.26 39.14 31.78
N THR A 76 -25.41 38.23 32.26
CA THR A 76 -25.68 37.41 33.44
C THR A 76 -25.44 38.18 34.74
N MET A 77 -24.52 39.15 34.78
CA MET A 77 -24.35 40.03 35.96
C MET A 77 -25.60 40.88 36.27
N GLU A 78 -26.38 41.28 35.26
CA GLU A 78 -27.66 41.99 35.49
C GLU A 78 -28.80 41.06 35.97
N GLU A 79 -28.70 39.75 35.76
CA GLU A 79 -29.68 38.76 36.27
C GLU A 79 -29.27 38.15 37.63
N GLU A 80 -27.99 38.18 38.00
CA GLU A 80 -27.48 37.60 39.26
C GLU A 80 -27.62 38.50 40.50
N GLU A 81 -27.95 39.79 40.38
CA GLU A 81 -28.24 40.64 41.54
C GLU A 81 -29.57 40.29 42.26
N GLU A 82 -30.42 39.41 41.70
CA GLU A 82 -31.69 38.97 42.35
C GLU A 82 -31.64 37.62 43.09
N GLU A 83 -30.57 36.81 43.00
CA GLU A 83 -30.52 35.45 43.60
C GLU A 83 -29.31 35.21 44.53
N HIS A 84 -29.07 36.09 45.49
CA HIS A 84 -27.94 35.99 46.43
C HIS A 84 -28.00 34.87 47.51
N ASN A 85 -28.67 33.73 47.27
CA ASN A 85 -28.76 32.67 48.28
C ASN A 85 -28.84 31.21 47.76
N ALA A 86 -28.55 30.94 46.49
CA ALA A 86 -28.48 29.57 45.97
C ALA A 86 -27.02 29.09 45.87
N THR A 87 -26.74 27.89 46.38
CA THR A 87 -25.47 27.17 46.19
C THR A 87 -25.08 27.14 44.70
N PRO A 88 -23.81 27.38 44.35
CA PRO A 88 -23.36 27.42 42.96
C PRO A 88 -23.72 26.11 42.27
N LYS A 89 -24.61 26.17 41.28
CA LYS A 89 -24.90 25.02 40.42
C LYS A 89 -23.64 24.74 39.59
N PRO A 90 -23.20 23.47 39.47
CA PRO A 90 -22.06 23.14 38.61
C PRO A 90 -22.35 23.67 37.20
N GLN A 91 -21.40 24.46 36.66
CA GLN A 91 -21.50 24.97 35.31
C GLN A 91 -21.57 23.77 34.36
N LYS A 92 -22.65 23.68 33.57
CA LYS A 92 -22.80 22.65 32.54
C LYS A 92 -21.76 22.91 31.44
N THR A 93 -20.64 22.21 31.48
CA THR A 93 -19.71 22.13 30.36
C THR A 93 -20.45 21.55 29.16
N LYS A 94 -20.71 22.37 28.14
CA LYS A 94 -21.27 21.87 26.88
C LYS A 94 -20.21 20.96 26.23
N PHE A 95 -20.54 19.69 26.03
CA PHE A 95 -19.76 18.80 25.19
C PHE A 95 -19.86 19.31 23.75
N SER A 96 -18.77 19.84 23.22
CA SER A 96 -18.64 20.23 21.82
C SER A 96 -18.32 19.02 20.97
N ASN A 97 -18.96 18.91 19.80
CA ASN A 97 -18.65 17.85 18.85
C ASN A 97 -17.25 18.08 18.25
N ALA A 98 -16.36 17.11 18.41
CA ALA A 98 -14.98 17.20 17.95
C ALA A 98 -14.86 17.48 16.45
N GLU A 99 -15.81 17.02 15.63
CA GLU A 99 -15.79 17.26 14.19
C GLU A 99 -16.18 18.70 13.84
N GLU A 100 -17.06 19.32 14.63
CA GLU A 100 -17.45 20.71 14.48
C GLU A 100 -16.32 21.67 14.90
N GLU A 101 -15.58 21.30 15.95
CA GLU A 101 -14.38 22.03 16.40
C GLU A 101 -13.23 21.93 15.40
N ALA A 102 -13.02 20.74 14.83
CA ALA A 102 -11.95 20.52 13.86
C ALA A 102 -12.21 21.25 12.52
N GLY A 103 -13.49 21.37 12.16
CA GLY A 103 -13.92 21.87 10.85
C GLY A 103 -13.90 20.77 9.78
N PRO A 104 -14.62 20.98 8.66
CA PRO A 104 -14.90 19.92 7.70
C PRO A 104 -13.65 19.37 7.01
N LEU A 105 -12.67 20.22 6.65
CA LEU A 105 -11.45 19.75 6.01
C LEU A 105 -10.56 18.93 6.97
N SER A 106 -10.42 19.37 8.22
CA SER A 106 -9.64 18.61 9.23
C SER A 106 -10.28 17.25 9.49
N SER A 107 -11.60 17.22 9.69
CA SER A 107 -12.34 15.98 9.89
C SER A 107 -12.22 15.02 8.70
N LEU A 108 -12.27 15.56 7.47
CA LEU A 108 -12.06 14.79 6.24
C LEU A 108 -10.63 14.23 6.15
N LEU A 109 -9.61 15.06 6.38
CA LEU A 109 -8.21 14.62 6.33
C LEU A 109 -7.93 13.51 7.34
N VAL A 110 -8.41 13.66 8.58
CA VAL A 110 -8.25 12.63 9.62
C VAL A 110 -9.03 11.37 9.26
N SER A 111 -10.22 11.50 8.67
CA SER A 111 -10.99 10.35 8.18
C SER A 111 -10.21 9.60 7.10
N CYS A 112 -9.69 10.30 6.08
CA CYS A 112 -8.89 9.70 5.03
C CYS A 112 -7.61 9.07 5.60
N ALA A 113 -6.92 9.72 6.53
CA ALA A 113 -5.76 9.17 7.21
C ALA A 113 -6.08 7.87 7.97
N SER A 114 -7.29 7.72 8.49
CA SER A 114 -7.73 6.50 9.18
C SER A 114 -8.26 5.38 8.28
N THR A 115 -8.53 5.65 6.99
CA THR A 115 -9.17 4.67 6.07
C THR A 115 -8.38 4.39 4.79
N LEU A 116 -7.46 5.28 4.38
CA LEU A 116 -6.74 5.21 3.11
C LEU A 116 -5.22 5.16 3.35
N PRO A 117 -4.65 3.98 3.67
CA PRO A 117 -3.26 3.84 4.13
C PRO A 117 -2.21 4.33 3.13
N LEU A 118 -2.46 4.16 1.83
CA LEU A 118 -1.48 4.41 0.77
C LEU A 118 -1.15 5.90 0.59
N GLN A 119 -1.99 6.79 1.09
CA GLN A 119 -1.87 8.25 0.90
C GLN A 119 -1.57 9.02 2.19
N SER A 120 -1.26 8.31 3.29
CA SER A 120 -0.82 8.91 4.57
C SER A 120 0.18 10.08 4.41
N PRO A 121 1.19 9.99 3.51
CA PRO A 121 2.16 11.07 3.31
C PRO A 121 1.52 12.34 2.73
N SER A 122 0.60 12.17 1.78
CA SER A 122 -0.14 13.28 1.17
C SER A 122 -1.02 13.98 2.19
N TYR A 123 -1.62 13.24 3.13
CA TYR A 123 -2.41 13.82 4.20
C TYR A 123 -1.55 14.62 5.18
N ALA A 124 -0.37 14.12 5.55
CA ALA A 124 0.57 14.86 6.38
C ALA A 124 1.06 16.14 5.67
N GLY A 125 1.39 16.04 4.39
CA GLY A 125 1.79 17.18 3.56
C GLY A 125 0.67 18.21 3.39
N LEU A 126 -0.58 17.78 3.24
CA LEU A 126 -1.73 18.68 3.19
C LEU A 126 -1.97 19.37 4.53
N THR A 127 -1.86 18.66 5.65
CA THR A 127 -1.97 19.27 6.98
C THR A 127 -0.92 20.35 7.19
N LEU A 128 0.34 20.05 6.83
CA LEU A 128 1.43 20.99 6.87
C LEU A 128 1.20 22.20 5.95
N GLY A 129 0.88 21.94 4.68
CA GLY A 129 0.69 22.97 3.68
C GLY A 129 -0.47 23.90 4.01
N VAL A 130 -1.61 23.35 4.44
CA VAL A 130 -2.77 24.15 4.85
C VAL A 130 -2.46 24.98 6.09
N ASP A 131 -1.79 24.42 7.11
CA ASP A 131 -1.44 25.21 8.31
C ASP A 131 -0.50 26.38 7.99
N GLY A 132 0.46 26.18 7.08
CA GLY A 132 1.38 27.23 6.63
C GLY A 132 0.75 28.31 5.74
N HIS A 133 -0.31 27.99 4.98
CA HIS A 133 -0.91 28.89 3.98
C HIS A 133 -2.32 29.38 4.33
N ALA A 134 -2.94 28.88 5.40
CA ALA A 134 -4.26 29.28 5.84
C ALA A 134 -4.32 30.80 6.09
N PRO A 135 -5.38 31.52 5.64
CA PRO A 135 -5.48 32.95 5.87
C PRO A 135 -5.53 33.30 7.37
N LYS A 136 -4.54 34.05 7.83
CA LYS A 136 -4.46 34.51 9.22
C LYS A 136 -5.27 35.79 9.45
N PRO A 137 -5.87 35.99 10.65
CA PRO A 137 -5.84 35.12 11.82
C PRO A 137 -6.99 34.09 11.87
N GLU A 138 -7.94 34.16 10.94
CA GLU A 138 -9.23 33.47 11.05
C GLU A 138 -9.11 31.94 10.95
N TYR A 139 -8.10 31.43 10.24
CA TYR A 139 -7.92 29.99 9.98
C TYR A 139 -6.63 29.37 10.55
N GLU A 140 -5.97 30.06 11.48
CA GLU A 140 -4.73 29.60 12.13
C GLU A 140 -4.92 28.29 12.91
N HIS A 141 -3.82 27.59 13.23
CA HIS A 141 -3.80 26.35 14.01
C HIS A 141 -4.57 25.17 13.38
N PHE A 142 -4.53 25.05 12.05
CA PHE A 142 -5.14 23.93 11.33
C PHE A 142 -4.50 22.59 11.72
N ALA A 143 -3.17 22.56 11.84
CA ALA A 143 -2.43 21.36 12.25
C ALA A 143 -2.84 20.88 13.64
N LEU A 144 -2.98 21.81 14.61
CA LEU A 144 -3.45 21.52 15.96
C LEU A 144 -4.85 20.90 15.97
N ARG A 145 -5.76 21.38 15.11
CA ARG A 145 -7.09 20.78 14.94
C ARG A 145 -7.02 19.36 14.39
N CYS A 146 -6.17 19.11 13.38
CA CYS A 146 -5.96 17.76 12.85
C CYS A 146 -5.43 16.82 13.94
N ILE A 147 -4.39 17.23 14.67
CA ILE A 147 -3.80 16.44 15.75
C ILE A 147 -4.80 16.17 16.87
N THR A 148 -5.58 17.18 17.29
CA THR A 148 -6.60 17.02 18.32
C THR A 148 -7.68 16.03 17.88
N SER A 149 -8.17 16.15 16.65
CA SER A 149 -9.17 15.22 16.07
C SER A 149 -8.62 13.80 15.93
N THR A 150 -7.39 13.64 15.43
CA THR A 150 -6.67 12.37 15.35
C THR A 150 -6.50 11.72 16.71
N THR A 151 -6.08 12.49 17.71
CA THR A 151 -5.85 12.00 19.08
C THR A 151 -7.17 11.52 19.70
N ARG A 152 -8.25 12.28 19.55
CA ARG A 152 -9.58 11.85 20.03
C ARG A 152 -10.03 10.53 19.39
N LYS A 153 -9.88 10.39 18.06
CA LYS A 153 -10.22 9.13 17.36
C LYS A 153 -9.33 7.97 17.78
N LEU A 154 -8.03 8.22 17.93
CA LEU A 154 -7.05 7.25 18.43
C LEU A 154 -7.43 6.75 19.82
N CYS A 155 -7.74 7.65 20.75
CA CYS A 155 -8.14 7.31 22.11
C CYS A 155 -9.43 6.50 22.16
N ARG A 156 -10.43 6.88 21.35
CA ARG A 156 -11.69 6.12 21.22
C ARG A 156 -11.44 4.71 20.70
N ASP A 157 -10.65 4.57 19.64
CA ASP A 157 -10.36 3.27 19.05
C ASP A 157 -9.50 2.41 19.99
N LEU A 158 -8.56 3.00 20.75
CA LEU A 158 -7.81 2.32 21.80
C LEU A 158 -8.74 1.79 22.90
N ASP A 159 -9.74 2.57 23.32
CA ASP A 159 -10.73 2.14 24.31
C ASP A 159 -11.56 0.95 23.79
N ILE A 160 -11.96 0.96 22.52
CA ILE A 160 -12.65 -0.16 21.84
C ILE A 160 -11.76 -1.40 21.84
N VAL A 161 -10.51 -1.26 21.40
CA VAL A 161 -9.57 -2.38 21.23
C VAL A 161 -9.14 -3.00 22.56
N CYS A 162 -8.96 -2.17 23.58
CA CYS A 162 -8.69 -2.64 24.94
C CYS A 162 -9.94 -3.22 25.62
N GLY A 163 -11.11 -3.11 24.98
CA GLY A 163 -12.39 -3.56 25.52
C GLY A 163 -12.78 -2.83 26.80
N VAL A 164 -12.40 -1.55 26.92
CA VAL A 164 -12.69 -0.72 28.08
C VAL A 164 -14.17 -0.36 28.06
N SER A 165 -14.98 -1.27 28.58
CA SER A 165 -16.40 -1.03 28.82
C SER A 165 -16.52 -0.16 30.06
N VAL A 166 -16.92 1.10 29.87
CA VAL A 166 -17.09 2.02 30.98
C VAL A 166 -18.56 2.10 31.33
N ALA A 167 -18.89 1.66 32.54
CA ALA A 167 -20.14 2.08 33.15
C ALA A 167 -20.09 3.61 33.29
N PRO A 168 -21.10 4.36 32.78
CA PRO A 168 -21.12 5.82 32.86
C PRO A 168 -20.90 6.26 34.31
N ARG A 169 -19.98 7.22 34.56
CA ARG A 169 -19.64 7.67 35.91
C ARG A 169 -20.81 8.38 36.59
N SER A 170 -21.72 8.91 35.78
CA SER A 170 -22.96 9.55 36.23
C SER A 170 -24.12 9.34 35.25
N ALA A 171 -25.34 9.54 35.72
CA ALA A 171 -26.53 9.55 34.87
C ALA A 171 -26.47 10.66 33.79
N GLU A 172 -25.77 11.76 34.07
CA GLU A 172 -25.60 12.88 33.13
C GLU A 172 -24.65 12.51 31.99
N GLU A 173 -23.56 11.79 32.30
CA GLU A 173 -22.65 11.25 31.27
C GLU A 173 -23.35 10.20 30.39
N LEU A 174 -24.22 9.38 30.97
CA LEU A 174 -25.06 8.45 30.21
C LEU A 174 -26.04 9.18 29.27
N GLU A 175 -26.62 10.30 29.69
CA GLU A 175 -27.48 11.11 28.82
C GLU A 175 -26.70 11.80 27.70
N VAL A 176 -25.46 12.23 27.97
CA VAL A 176 -24.57 12.82 26.95
C VAL A 176 -24.12 11.77 25.93
N MET A 177 -23.70 10.58 26.39
CA MET A 177 -23.37 9.47 25.50
C MET A 177 -24.56 9.09 24.63
N LYS A 178 -25.76 8.97 25.21
CA LYS A 178 -26.99 8.72 24.44
C LYS A 178 -27.30 9.80 23.42
N ARG A 179 -27.03 11.07 23.74
CA ARG A 179 -27.24 12.18 22.80
C ARG A 179 -26.23 12.17 21.66
N GLY A 180 -24.96 11.89 21.94
CA GLY A 180 -23.93 11.71 20.91
C GLY A 180 -24.24 10.52 19.99
N GLU A 181 -24.71 9.41 20.56
CA GLU A 181 -25.18 8.24 19.80
C GLU A 181 -26.44 8.56 18.98
N GLU A 182 -27.39 9.32 19.52
CA GLU A 182 -28.59 9.77 18.81
C GLU A 182 -28.26 10.73 17.65
N GLU A 183 -27.35 11.69 17.87
CA GLU A 183 -26.87 12.62 16.85
C GLU A 183 -26.06 11.90 15.77
N GLU A 184 -25.20 10.95 16.13
CA GLU A 184 -24.47 10.10 15.17
C GLU A 184 -25.44 9.20 14.39
N MET A 185 -26.45 8.62 15.05
CA MET A 185 -27.53 7.89 14.38
C MET A 185 -28.40 8.78 13.49
N GLU A 186 -28.61 10.05 13.83
CA GLU A 186 -29.36 11.00 13.02
C GLU A 186 -28.56 11.43 11.80
N TRP A 187 -27.25 11.70 11.96
CA TRP A 187 -26.33 11.91 10.84
C TRP A 187 -26.26 10.70 9.91
N LYS A 188 -26.21 9.48 10.47
CA LYS A 188 -26.29 8.22 9.70
C LYS A 188 -27.63 8.06 9.01
N ARG A 189 -28.76 8.35 9.66
CA ARG A 189 -30.09 8.37 9.02
C ARG A 189 -30.17 9.37 7.88
N LEU A 190 -29.54 10.54 8.03
CA LEU A 190 -29.49 11.55 6.98
C LEU A 190 -28.65 11.07 5.80
N GLN A 191 -27.55 10.36 6.04
CA GLN A 191 -26.77 9.67 4.99
C GLN A 191 -27.54 8.53 4.32
N ASP A 192 -28.24 7.70 5.09
CA ASP A 192 -29.03 6.57 4.58
C ASP A 192 -30.29 7.04 3.82
N SER A 193 -30.84 8.21 4.16
CA SER A 193 -32.02 8.78 3.48
C SER A 193 -31.74 9.33 2.08
N SER A 194 -30.46 9.55 1.72
CA SER A 194 -30.07 9.97 0.37
C SER A 194 -29.73 8.78 -0.51
N ALA A 195 -30.70 7.89 -0.79
CA ALA A 195 -30.64 6.80 -1.78
C ALA A 195 -29.24 6.19 -2.03
N PHE A 196 -28.53 5.89 -0.95
CA PHE A 196 -27.17 5.37 -0.94
C PHE A 196 -27.26 3.84 -0.87
N VAL A 197 -26.82 3.16 -1.93
CA VAL A 197 -26.84 1.69 -2.00
C VAL A 197 -25.57 1.15 -1.31
N GLY A 198 -25.75 0.64 -0.10
CA GLY A 198 -25.12 -0.61 0.35
C GLY A 198 -23.67 -0.60 0.85
N ALA A 199 -23.40 0.07 1.98
CA ALA A 199 -22.44 -0.44 2.97
C ALA A 199 -23.23 -0.75 4.24
N ASN A 200 -23.23 -2.02 4.65
CA ASN A 200 -24.16 -2.59 5.62
C ASN A 200 -23.83 -2.18 7.07
N ASN A 201 -24.12 -0.92 7.45
CA ASN A 201 -23.76 -0.37 8.75
C ASN A 201 -24.95 -0.24 9.70
N ASN A 202 -25.43 -1.39 10.19
CA ASN A 202 -26.42 -1.44 11.26
C ASN A 202 -25.72 -1.36 12.63
N ALA A 203 -25.40 -0.14 13.07
CA ALA A 203 -24.87 0.17 14.40
C ALA A 203 -26.01 0.68 15.31
N GLY A 204 -26.75 -0.26 15.89
CA GLY A 204 -27.79 0.00 16.87
C GLY A 204 -28.07 -1.26 17.66
N ASN A 205 -27.61 -1.27 18.92
CA ASN A 205 -27.61 -2.36 19.91
C ASN A 205 -26.54 -3.46 19.73
N GLY A 206 -25.47 -3.30 20.50
CA GLY A 206 -24.41 -4.30 20.72
C GLY A 206 -23.25 -4.12 19.77
N VAL A 207 -22.07 -3.79 20.30
CA VAL A 207 -20.78 -4.01 19.60
C VAL A 207 -20.86 -5.39 18.97
N LYS A 208 -20.82 -5.48 17.64
CA LYS A 208 -20.81 -6.79 16.99
C LYS A 208 -19.40 -7.33 17.22
N ASN A 209 -19.30 -8.25 18.18
CA ASN A 209 -18.15 -8.60 19.06
C ASN A 209 -16.78 -8.96 18.42
N GLY A 210 -16.46 -8.57 17.18
CA GLY A 210 -15.14 -8.80 16.58
C GLY A 210 -14.75 -7.80 15.51
N GLU A 211 -15.64 -7.50 14.56
CA GLU A 211 -15.37 -6.61 13.41
C GLU A 211 -14.99 -5.19 13.86
N ASP A 212 -15.74 -4.63 14.83
CA ASP A 212 -15.48 -3.29 15.36
C ASP A 212 -14.07 -3.16 15.96
N ILE A 213 -13.54 -4.24 16.54
CA ILE A 213 -12.22 -4.27 17.18
C ILE A 213 -11.12 -4.34 16.12
N VAL A 214 -11.33 -5.12 15.05
CA VAL A 214 -10.38 -5.19 13.93
C VAL A 214 -10.30 -3.83 13.24
N ASP A 215 -11.45 -3.24 12.93
CA ASP A 215 -11.49 -1.93 12.27
C ASP A 215 -10.88 -0.85 13.14
N ALA A 216 -11.17 -0.84 14.45
CA ALA A 216 -10.54 0.07 15.39
C ALA A 216 -9.02 -0.12 15.43
N PHE A 217 -8.53 -1.36 15.47
CA PHE A 217 -7.10 -1.64 15.46
C PHE A 217 -6.40 -1.16 14.19
N VAL A 218 -7.02 -1.38 13.02
CA VAL A 218 -6.50 -0.87 11.74
C VAL A 218 -6.48 0.65 11.75
N ARG A 219 -7.56 1.31 12.18
CA ARG A 219 -7.60 2.78 12.29
C ARG A 219 -6.52 3.32 13.23
N ILE A 220 -6.29 2.69 14.38
CA ILE A 220 -5.21 3.07 15.32
C ILE A 220 -3.86 3.04 14.63
N LYS A 221 -3.53 1.96 13.89
CA LYS A 221 -2.26 1.88 13.14
C LYS A 221 -2.09 3.04 12.18
N LEU A 222 -3.14 3.35 11.42
CA LEU A 222 -3.09 4.40 10.41
C LEU A 222 -3.02 5.80 11.03
N LEU A 223 -3.74 6.05 12.12
CA LEU A 223 -3.68 7.29 12.88
C LEU A 223 -2.29 7.49 13.53
N LEU A 224 -1.72 6.43 14.11
CA LEU A 224 -0.36 6.48 14.68
C LEU A 224 0.71 6.70 13.60
N ARG A 225 0.57 6.08 12.42
CA ARG A 225 1.41 6.34 11.25
C ARG A 225 1.31 7.81 10.80
N TYR A 226 0.11 8.36 10.76
CA TYR A 226 -0.12 9.76 10.41
C TYR A 226 0.53 10.72 11.42
N LEU A 227 0.39 10.47 12.73
CA LEU A 227 1.08 11.23 13.78
C LEU A 227 2.61 11.11 13.65
N ALA A 228 3.13 9.91 13.40
CA ALA A 228 4.57 9.71 13.19
C ALA A 228 5.10 10.49 11.99
N MET A 229 4.34 10.57 10.89
CA MET A 229 4.69 11.41 9.74
C MET A 229 4.64 12.90 10.08
N LEU A 230 3.64 13.35 10.85
CA LEU A 230 3.57 14.74 11.32
C LEU A 230 4.79 15.12 12.20
N GLY A 231 5.30 14.18 13.01
CA GLY A 231 6.55 14.37 13.75
C GLY A 231 7.76 14.47 12.82
N GLY A 232 7.81 13.63 11.78
CA GLY A 232 8.90 13.63 10.80
C GLY A 232 8.99 14.90 9.95
N VAL A 233 7.87 15.60 9.75
CA VAL A 233 7.85 16.89 9.03
C VAL A 233 7.95 18.10 9.98
N GLY A 234 8.14 17.85 11.28
CA GLY A 234 8.33 18.88 12.30
C GLY A 234 7.06 19.56 12.80
N VAL A 235 5.86 19.10 12.43
CA VAL A 235 4.58 19.62 12.94
C VAL A 235 4.38 19.18 14.40
N LEU A 236 4.64 17.92 14.70
CA LEU A 236 4.66 17.39 16.06
C LEU A 236 6.07 17.40 16.62
N GLU A 237 6.17 17.59 17.93
CA GLU A 237 7.45 17.42 18.63
C GLU A 237 7.84 15.94 18.65
N GLY A 238 8.94 15.61 17.98
CA GLY A 238 9.41 14.24 17.83
C GLY A 238 9.98 13.66 19.13
N TYR A 239 10.93 14.36 19.74
CA TYR A 239 11.72 13.91 20.89
C TYR A 239 11.94 15.08 21.85
N ASP A 240 11.78 14.83 23.16
CA ASP A 240 12.10 15.80 24.21
C ASP A 240 13.40 15.33 24.88
N THR A 241 14.46 16.13 24.83
CA THR A 241 15.76 15.83 25.47
C THR A 241 15.65 15.68 26.98
N ILE A 242 14.58 16.20 27.59
CA ILE A 242 14.31 16.06 29.03
C ILE A 242 13.99 14.59 29.39
N MET A 243 13.45 13.79 28.47
CA MET A 243 13.07 12.40 28.75
C MET A 243 14.26 11.50 29.13
N ASP A 244 15.47 11.79 28.67
CA ASP A 244 16.68 11.02 29.00
C ASP A 244 17.09 11.17 30.47
N THR A 245 16.62 12.22 31.16
CA THR A 245 16.97 12.47 32.56
C THR A 245 16.06 11.75 33.57
N LEU A 246 14.92 11.21 33.12
CA LEU A 246 13.90 10.63 34.01
C LEU A 246 14.17 9.17 34.41
N ASP A 247 15.03 8.44 33.69
CA ASP A 247 15.27 7.02 33.99
C ASP A 247 16.26 6.79 35.15
N ASP A 248 16.92 7.84 35.67
CA ASP A 248 17.94 7.73 36.75
C ASP A 248 17.46 8.18 38.15
N HIS A 249 16.24 8.70 38.31
CA HIS A 249 15.76 9.34 39.55
C HIS A 249 14.54 8.63 40.22
N GLU A 250 14.62 7.31 40.45
CA GLU A 250 13.50 6.51 41.01
C GLU A 250 13.14 6.76 42.50
N GLU A 251 13.68 7.74 43.23
CA GLU A 251 13.49 7.82 44.70
C GLU A 251 12.93 9.13 45.31
N ASP A 252 12.63 10.18 44.53
CA ASP A 252 12.16 11.46 45.10
C ASP A 252 10.64 11.69 44.86
N GLU A 253 9.81 11.51 45.91
CA GLU A 253 8.34 11.69 45.91
C GLU A 253 7.87 13.09 45.46
N GLU A 254 8.74 14.11 45.43
CA GLU A 254 8.40 15.48 44.99
C GLU A 254 8.35 15.62 43.45
N GLU A 255 8.81 14.65 42.67
CA GLU A 255 8.77 14.70 41.19
C GLU A 255 7.51 14.09 40.55
N GLU A 256 6.60 13.48 41.33
CA GLU A 256 5.40 12.83 40.79
C GLU A 256 4.42 13.81 40.12
N GLU A 257 4.25 15.03 40.65
CA GLU A 257 3.36 16.05 40.07
C GLU A 257 3.84 16.52 38.68
N ASP A 258 5.15 16.69 38.51
CA ASP A 258 5.76 17.11 37.23
C ASP A 258 5.66 16.01 36.17
N VAL A 259 5.67 14.73 36.57
CA VAL A 259 5.49 13.61 35.66
C VAL A 259 4.07 13.56 35.11
N GLU A 260 3.05 13.83 35.92
CA GLU A 260 1.65 13.83 35.49
C GLU A 260 1.37 14.97 34.48
N GLU A 261 1.91 16.17 34.71
CA GLU A 261 1.80 17.27 33.74
C GLU A 261 2.54 16.97 32.43
N LYS A 262 3.71 16.34 32.49
CA LYS A 262 4.45 15.90 31.30
C LYS A 262 3.72 14.80 30.53
N MET A 263 2.97 13.92 31.21
CA MET A 263 2.15 12.91 30.55
C MET A 263 0.96 13.49 29.78
N LYS A 264 0.51 14.71 30.11
CA LYS A 264 -0.57 15.37 29.38
C LYS A 264 -0.12 15.83 28.01
N ASN A 265 1.14 16.25 27.85
CA ASN A 265 1.69 16.80 26.62
C ASN A 265 2.78 15.91 26.04
N LEU A 266 2.38 14.88 25.30
CA LEU A 266 3.31 13.87 24.78
C LEU A 266 3.99 14.30 23.48
N THR A 267 5.27 14.00 23.37
CA THR A 267 5.98 13.93 22.08
C THR A 267 5.67 12.62 21.37
N VAL A 268 6.08 12.46 20.10
CA VAL A 268 5.97 11.16 19.41
C VAL A 268 6.75 10.07 20.15
N ALA A 269 7.94 10.39 20.66
CA ALA A 269 8.72 9.51 21.53
C ALA A 269 7.97 9.20 22.85
N GLY A 270 7.35 10.21 23.47
CA GLY A 270 6.52 10.03 24.67
C GLY A 270 5.36 9.06 24.44
N LEU A 271 4.65 9.18 23.30
CA LEU A 271 3.58 8.28 22.89
C LEU A 271 4.10 6.85 22.69
N LEU A 272 5.25 6.66 22.02
CA LEU A 272 5.86 5.34 21.86
C LEU A 272 6.29 4.72 23.19
N LYS A 273 6.98 5.47 24.06
CA LYS A 273 7.40 5.01 25.40
C LYS A 273 6.16 4.62 26.21
N MET A 274 5.10 5.42 26.17
CA MET A 274 3.84 5.12 26.83
C MET A 274 3.20 3.80 26.35
N LEU A 275 3.13 3.57 25.04
CA LEU A 275 2.57 2.33 24.47
C LEU A 275 3.40 1.10 24.86
N VAL A 276 4.74 1.20 24.86
CA VAL A 276 5.64 0.10 25.25
C VAL A 276 5.56 -0.20 26.74
N VAL A 277 5.48 0.83 27.59
CA VAL A 277 5.30 0.67 29.04
C VAL A 277 3.94 0.03 29.33
N ALA A 278 2.87 0.47 28.66
CA ALA A 278 1.56 -0.16 28.75
C ALA A 278 1.58 -1.63 28.30
N ALA A 279 2.27 -1.94 27.20
CA ALA A 279 2.46 -3.32 26.72
C ALA A 279 3.22 -4.17 27.76
N SER A 280 4.28 -3.62 28.34
CA SER A 280 5.11 -4.28 29.35
C SER A 280 4.32 -4.56 30.63
N LYS A 281 3.54 -3.59 31.11
CA LYS A 281 2.66 -3.74 32.28
C LYS A 281 1.55 -4.76 32.04
N ALA A 282 0.94 -4.74 30.85
CA ALA A 282 -0.04 -5.75 30.45
C ALA A 282 0.57 -7.16 30.41
N ALA A 283 1.80 -7.30 29.88
CA ALA A 283 2.50 -8.59 29.82
C ALA A 283 2.88 -9.12 31.21
N ASN A 284 3.29 -8.23 32.13
CA ASN A 284 3.75 -8.59 33.47
C ASN A 284 2.64 -8.73 34.50
N GLY A 285 1.38 -8.49 34.12
CA GLY A 285 0.21 -8.36 34.99
C GLY A 285 0.30 -9.20 36.27
N ASP A 286 0.63 -8.52 37.37
CA ASP A 286 1.01 -9.12 38.64
C ASP A 286 -0.06 -10.11 39.14
N ALA A 287 0.29 -11.40 39.17
CA ALA A 287 -0.54 -12.44 39.78
C ALA A 287 -0.68 -12.27 41.31
N SER A 288 0.00 -11.29 41.90
CA SER A 288 0.12 -11.05 43.33
C SER A 288 -1.00 -10.20 43.95
N SER A 289 -1.86 -9.55 43.15
CA SER A 289 -2.93 -8.65 43.65
C SER A 289 -4.29 -9.33 43.92
N SER A 290 -4.38 -10.67 43.95
CA SER A 290 -5.60 -11.38 44.36
C SER A 290 -5.83 -11.30 45.89
N THR A 291 -5.95 -10.10 46.45
CA THR A 291 -6.51 -9.92 47.79
C THR A 291 -8.03 -9.95 47.68
N ASN A 292 -8.62 -11.03 48.19
CA ASN A 292 -10.04 -11.28 48.37
C ASN A 292 -10.86 -10.04 48.81
N ALA A 293 -11.46 -9.31 47.86
CA ALA A 293 -12.52 -8.35 48.13
C ALA A 293 -13.87 -8.94 47.71
N SER A 294 -14.34 -9.92 48.48
CA SER A 294 -15.69 -10.48 48.38
C SER A 294 -16.69 -9.51 49.03
N SER A 295 -17.10 -8.43 48.36
CA SER A 295 -18.25 -7.63 48.79
C SER A 295 -19.54 -8.18 48.17
N SER A 296 -20.13 -9.17 48.84
CA SER A 296 -21.46 -9.69 48.53
C SER A 296 -22.54 -8.66 48.88
N PHE A 297 -23.14 -8.01 47.88
CA PHE A 297 -24.38 -7.25 48.04
C PHE A 297 -25.39 -7.65 46.96
N PHE A 298 -25.93 -8.87 47.06
CA PHE A 298 -27.19 -9.27 46.43
C PHE A 298 -28.02 -10.05 47.46
N PRO A 299 -29.34 -9.83 47.57
CA PRO A 299 -30.18 -10.56 48.50
C PRO A 299 -30.45 -11.96 47.95
N SER A 300 -30.11 -12.96 48.77
CA SER A 300 -30.33 -14.38 48.60
C SER A 300 -31.79 -14.76 48.34
N SER A 301 -32.04 -15.50 47.26
CA SER A 301 -33.16 -16.44 47.19
C SER A 301 -32.59 -17.86 47.26
N ASP A 302 -32.88 -18.54 48.36
CA ASP A 302 -32.46 -19.90 48.68
C ASP A 302 -32.89 -20.91 47.61
N SER A 303 -31.94 -21.59 46.98
CA SER A 303 -32.14 -22.97 46.51
C SER A 303 -30.81 -23.73 46.53
N ASP A 304 -30.79 -24.79 47.33
CA ASP A 304 -29.70 -25.72 47.53
C ASP A 304 -29.17 -26.31 46.21
N CYS A 305 -27.89 -26.09 45.92
CA CYS A 305 -27.08 -27.01 45.12
C CYS A 305 -25.59 -26.92 45.50
N ASP A 306 -25.13 -27.94 46.23
CA ASP A 306 -23.73 -28.25 46.47
C ASP A 306 -23.04 -28.68 45.17
N ASN A 307 -22.45 -27.74 44.41
CA ASN A 307 -21.43 -28.04 43.40
C ASN A 307 -20.66 -26.77 42.96
N ALA A 308 -19.83 -26.18 43.83
CA ALA A 308 -19.10 -24.94 43.55
C ALA A 308 -17.62 -25.05 43.95
N THR A 309 -16.78 -25.67 43.12
CA THR A 309 -15.30 -25.58 43.25
C THR A 309 -14.55 -25.56 41.90
N SER A 310 -15.22 -25.39 40.75
CA SER A 310 -14.54 -25.40 39.43
C SER A 310 -14.69 -24.12 38.60
N GLU A 311 -15.54 -23.17 38.96
CA GLU A 311 -15.78 -21.95 38.15
C GLU A 311 -14.70 -20.87 38.37
N ASP A 312 -14.03 -20.84 39.53
CA ASP A 312 -13.04 -19.81 39.87
C ASP A 312 -11.72 -19.94 39.07
N GLU A 313 -11.32 -21.16 38.68
CA GLU A 313 -10.10 -21.38 37.88
C GLU A 313 -10.25 -20.93 36.42
N GLU A 314 -11.46 -21.00 35.86
CA GLU A 314 -11.72 -20.66 34.46
C GLU A 314 -11.75 -19.13 34.23
N GLY A 315 -12.26 -18.37 35.21
CA GLY A 315 -12.20 -16.90 35.22
C GLY A 315 -10.78 -16.33 35.32
N ALA A 316 -9.88 -16.99 36.06
CA ALA A 316 -8.50 -16.56 36.17
C ALA A 316 -7.71 -16.76 34.87
N LYS A 317 -7.90 -17.90 34.19
CA LYS A 317 -7.22 -18.21 32.90
C LYS A 317 -7.64 -17.29 31.77
N THR A 318 -8.93 -16.96 31.69
CA THR A 318 -9.46 -16.02 30.68
C THR A 318 -8.88 -14.62 30.86
N THR A 319 -8.79 -14.13 32.11
CA THR A 319 -8.22 -12.81 32.43
C THR A 319 -6.73 -12.71 32.07
N ILE A 320 -5.94 -13.75 32.31
CA ILE A 320 -4.50 -13.78 31.98
C ILE A 320 -4.29 -13.69 30.45
N ASN A 321 -5.06 -14.46 29.67
CA ASN A 321 -4.99 -14.42 28.21
C ASN A 321 -5.33 -13.03 27.66
N THR A 322 -6.30 -12.34 28.24
CA THR A 322 -6.68 -11.00 27.79
C THR A 322 -5.57 -9.97 27.98
N LYS A 323 -4.89 -9.95 29.14
CA LYS A 323 -3.78 -9.01 29.38
C LYS A 323 -2.61 -9.26 28.41
N GLN A 324 -2.31 -10.52 28.15
CA GLN A 324 -1.28 -10.90 27.20
C GLN A 324 -1.62 -10.49 25.77
N ASN A 325 -2.88 -10.63 25.34
CA ASN A 325 -3.35 -10.15 24.04
C ASN A 325 -3.18 -8.63 23.90
N VAL A 326 -3.53 -7.86 24.94
CA VAL A 326 -3.33 -6.40 24.96
C VAL A 326 -1.85 -6.07 24.81
N ALA A 327 -0.96 -6.78 25.51
CA ALA A 327 0.48 -6.58 25.39
C ALA A 327 0.99 -6.82 23.94
N PHE A 328 0.54 -7.90 23.30
CA PHE A 328 0.90 -8.20 21.91
C PHE A 328 0.37 -7.17 20.93
N LEU A 329 -0.86 -6.69 21.16
CA LEU A 329 -1.49 -5.68 20.34
C LEU A 329 -0.72 -4.37 20.40
N LEU A 330 -0.43 -3.88 21.60
CA LEU A 330 0.34 -2.66 21.81
C LEU A 330 1.76 -2.78 21.26
N GLY A 331 2.41 -3.94 21.47
CA GLY A 331 3.70 -4.23 20.86
C GLY A 331 3.66 -4.18 19.34
N ASN A 332 2.60 -4.70 18.71
CA ASN A 332 2.40 -4.61 17.26
C ASN A 332 2.27 -3.16 16.79
N LEU A 333 1.48 -2.34 17.48
CA LEU A 333 1.35 -0.91 17.16
C LEU A 333 2.71 -0.21 17.15
N VAL A 334 3.50 -0.39 18.22
CA VAL A 334 4.83 0.20 18.32
C VAL A 334 5.72 -0.23 17.15
N LEU A 335 5.80 -1.53 16.87
CA LEU A 335 6.63 -2.06 15.79
C LEU A 335 6.23 -1.51 14.41
N THR A 336 4.93 -1.30 14.16
CA THR A 336 4.46 -0.71 12.88
C THR A 336 4.79 0.76 12.71
N ILE A 337 5.09 1.48 13.80
CA ILE A 337 5.38 2.92 13.77
C ILE A 337 6.87 3.20 13.62
N ILE A 338 7.75 2.33 14.15
CA ILE A 338 9.21 2.52 14.16
C ILE A 338 9.79 2.91 12.79
N PRO A 339 9.40 2.28 11.67
CA PRO A 339 9.91 2.68 10.36
C PRO A 339 9.68 4.17 10.05
N TYR A 340 8.56 4.75 10.51
CA TYR A 340 8.22 6.15 10.23
C TYR A 340 8.92 7.15 11.16
N VAL A 341 9.49 6.70 12.28
CA VAL A 341 10.15 7.58 13.28
C VAL A 341 11.67 7.44 13.32
N VAL A 342 12.23 6.39 12.70
CA VAL A 342 13.67 6.09 12.69
C VAL A 342 14.55 7.23 12.17
N ARG A 343 13.97 8.11 11.35
CA ARG A 343 14.69 9.22 10.73
C ARG A 343 14.97 10.39 11.66
N TYR A 344 14.14 10.59 12.67
CA TYR A 344 14.18 11.79 13.50
C TYR A 344 14.23 11.52 15.00
N LEU A 345 14.07 10.26 15.43
CA LEU A 345 14.32 9.87 16.81
C LEU A 345 15.76 9.38 16.99
N PRO A 346 16.35 9.55 18.19
CA PRO A 346 17.67 9.00 18.50
C PRO A 346 17.70 7.47 18.41
N LYS A 347 18.86 6.93 18.00
CA LYS A 347 19.08 5.48 17.86
C LYS A 347 18.89 4.77 19.21
N GLU A 348 19.46 5.35 20.25
CA GLU A 348 19.47 4.83 21.61
C GLU A 348 18.04 4.67 22.13
N PHE A 349 17.17 5.66 21.86
CA PHE A 349 15.76 5.61 22.20
C PHE A 349 15.04 4.46 21.49
N ILE A 350 15.21 4.31 20.17
CA ILE A 350 14.54 3.25 19.40
C ILE A 350 15.02 1.86 19.83
N LEU A 351 16.32 1.68 20.06
CA LEU A 351 16.85 0.42 20.56
C LEU A 351 16.32 0.12 21.97
N GLY A 352 16.23 1.12 22.84
CA GLY A 352 15.64 0.97 24.17
C GLY A 352 14.16 0.54 24.12
N VAL A 353 13.37 1.13 23.21
CA VAL A 353 11.98 0.72 22.95
C VAL A 353 11.90 -0.74 22.47
N LEU A 354 12.76 -1.12 21.52
CA LEU A 354 12.78 -2.48 20.96
C LEU A 354 13.22 -3.53 21.98
N ASP A 355 14.22 -3.20 22.79
CA ASP A 355 14.72 -4.09 23.83
C ASP A 355 13.73 -4.22 24.99
N MET A 356 13.01 -3.15 25.35
CA MET A 356 11.92 -3.23 26.32
C MET A 356 10.81 -4.16 25.82
N LEU A 357 10.37 -4.02 24.57
CA LEU A 357 9.39 -4.94 23.97
C LEU A 357 9.91 -6.39 23.98
N GLU A 358 11.13 -6.63 23.49
CA GLU A 358 11.72 -7.97 23.44
C GLU A 358 11.75 -8.63 24.83
N ASN A 359 12.15 -7.88 25.85
CA ASN A 359 12.34 -8.40 27.20
C ASN A 359 11.04 -8.55 28.01
N THR A 360 9.97 -7.84 27.68
CA THR A 360 8.71 -7.87 28.46
C THR A 360 7.56 -8.55 27.72
N VAL A 361 7.41 -8.28 26.42
CA VAL A 361 6.31 -8.79 25.61
C VAL A 361 6.68 -10.14 25.01
N PHE A 362 7.89 -10.28 24.47
CA PHE A 362 8.31 -11.50 23.79
C PHE A 362 9.01 -12.52 24.70
N LYS A 363 9.72 -12.06 25.73
CA LYS A 363 10.46 -12.91 26.68
C LYS A 363 10.03 -12.66 28.13
N ASN A 364 10.40 -13.61 28.99
CA ASN A 364 10.32 -13.53 30.46
C ASN A 364 11.56 -14.18 31.05
N GLY A 365 12.66 -13.43 31.14
CA GLY A 365 13.98 -14.04 31.34
C GLY A 365 14.34 -14.92 30.14
N ASP A 366 14.63 -16.19 30.39
CA ASP A 366 14.99 -17.16 29.34
C ASP A 366 13.78 -17.78 28.62
N GLU A 367 12.56 -17.57 29.13
CA GLU A 367 11.34 -18.17 28.57
C GLU A 367 10.71 -17.25 27.51
N ILE A 368 10.35 -17.82 26.35
CA ILE A 368 9.66 -17.10 25.27
C ILE A 368 8.16 -17.03 25.60
N ARG A 369 7.63 -15.82 25.87
CA ARG A 369 6.21 -15.58 26.18
C ARG A 369 5.31 -15.65 24.96
N TYR A 370 5.75 -15.07 23.85
CA TYR A 370 5.03 -15.15 22.59
C TYR A 370 5.58 -16.32 21.79
N LYS A 371 4.84 -17.42 21.72
CA LYS A 371 5.12 -18.50 20.78
C LYS A 371 4.08 -18.43 19.68
N SER A 372 4.52 -18.09 18.46
CA SER A 372 3.63 -18.17 17.31
C SER A 372 3.07 -19.59 17.20
N LYS A 373 1.76 -19.71 16.97
CA LYS A 373 1.14 -21.00 16.63
C LYS A 373 1.52 -21.45 15.22
N TYR A 374 1.94 -20.49 14.41
CA TYR A 374 2.44 -20.66 13.07
C TYR A 374 3.93 -21.02 13.16
N GLU A 375 4.24 -22.32 13.08
CA GLU A 375 5.60 -22.78 12.81
C GLU A 375 5.90 -22.51 11.32
N PRO A 376 6.99 -21.80 10.98
CA PRO A 376 7.36 -21.59 9.60
C PRO A 376 7.62 -22.94 8.92
N GLY A 377 7.18 -23.09 7.68
CA GLY A 377 7.54 -24.22 6.84
C GLY A 377 9.06 -24.38 6.66
N VAL A 378 9.50 -25.58 6.27
CA VAL A 378 10.92 -25.86 5.97
C VAL A 378 11.14 -25.83 4.45
N GLY A 379 12.31 -25.34 3.99
CA GLY A 379 12.70 -25.41 2.58
C GLY A 379 11.96 -24.40 1.68
N SER A 380 11.72 -24.74 0.42
CA SER A 380 11.00 -23.89 -0.56
C SER A 380 9.55 -23.61 -0.16
N LEU A 381 8.98 -24.44 0.73
CA LEU A 381 7.63 -24.29 1.29
C LEU A 381 7.60 -23.44 2.57
N ALA A 382 8.70 -22.75 2.91
CA ALA A 382 8.76 -21.85 4.07
C ALA A 382 7.79 -20.66 3.96
N LEU A 383 7.19 -20.45 2.78
CA LEU A 383 6.10 -19.50 2.54
C LEU A 383 4.74 -19.95 3.12
N LEU A 384 4.57 -21.24 3.42
CA LEU A 384 3.36 -21.81 3.98
C LEU A 384 3.52 -22.08 5.49
N LEU A 385 2.40 -22.02 6.20
CA LEU A 385 2.34 -22.47 7.59
C LEU A 385 2.54 -23.99 7.63
N LYS A 386 3.26 -24.51 8.63
CA LYS A 386 3.48 -25.97 8.78
C LYS A 386 2.19 -26.80 8.74
N GLU A 387 1.07 -26.24 9.18
CA GLU A 387 -0.25 -26.90 9.14
C GLU A 387 -0.88 -26.90 7.73
N GLU A 388 -0.55 -25.93 6.88
CA GLU A 388 -0.95 -25.88 5.46
C GLU A 388 -0.09 -26.80 4.58
N GLN A 389 1.02 -27.32 5.10
CA GLN A 389 1.86 -28.31 4.41
C GLN A 389 1.30 -29.74 4.45
N LEU A 390 0.16 -29.98 5.11
CA LEU A 390 -0.36 -31.34 5.37
C LEU A 390 -1.26 -31.91 4.26
N GLU A 391 -1.57 -31.17 3.20
CA GLU A 391 -2.50 -31.65 2.15
C GLU A 391 -1.87 -32.63 1.15
N GLU A 392 -0.55 -32.77 1.08
CA GLU A 392 0.11 -33.72 0.14
C GLU A 392 0.35 -35.14 0.71
N ASN A 393 0.04 -35.41 1.98
CA ASN A 393 0.21 -36.77 2.55
C ASN A 393 -1.02 -37.68 2.40
N VAL A 394 -2.04 -37.28 1.62
CA VAL A 394 -3.17 -38.14 1.24
C VAL A 394 -2.85 -38.83 -0.09
N GLY A 395 -1.99 -39.85 -0.06
CA GLY A 395 -1.69 -40.59 -1.29
C GLY A 395 -0.67 -41.73 -1.18
N GLU A 396 0.01 -41.91 -0.05
CA GLU A 396 1.01 -42.97 0.10
C GLU A 396 0.43 -44.21 0.81
N ASP A 397 -0.81 -44.59 0.47
CA ASP A 397 -1.35 -45.92 0.78
C ASP A 397 -1.22 -46.81 -0.47
N GLY A 398 -0.05 -47.44 -0.58
CA GLY A 398 0.17 -48.79 -1.10
C GLY A 398 -0.41 -49.16 -2.47
N ASP A 399 0.45 -49.15 -3.49
CA ASP A 399 0.39 -50.16 -4.54
C ASP A 399 1.78 -50.83 -4.67
N ASP A 400 1.98 -51.86 -3.85
CA ASP A 400 3.01 -52.87 -4.02
C ASP A 400 2.74 -53.61 -5.35
N GLY A 401 3.46 -53.20 -6.40
CA GLY A 401 3.35 -53.79 -7.73
C GLY A 401 4.71 -53.93 -8.39
N ASP A 402 5.51 -54.86 -7.86
CA ASP A 402 6.51 -55.69 -8.55
C ASP A 402 6.67 -55.43 -10.07
N ASP A 403 7.86 -55.02 -10.51
CA ASP A 403 8.77 -55.89 -11.28
C ASP A 403 9.85 -55.10 -12.05
N ASP A 404 11.07 -55.60 -11.85
CA ASP A 404 12.19 -55.70 -12.79
C ASP A 404 13.10 -54.49 -13.08
N ASP A 405 14.30 -54.64 -12.51
CA ASP A 405 15.61 -54.56 -13.19
C ASP A 405 15.98 -53.24 -13.86
N ASP A 406 16.90 -52.50 -13.23
CA ASP A 406 18.25 -52.39 -13.77
C ASP A 406 19.23 -51.86 -12.70
N GLU A 407 20.20 -52.71 -12.39
CA GLU A 407 21.45 -52.40 -11.68
C GLU A 407 22.24 -51.36 -12.49
N ASP A 408 22.74 -50.31 -11.84
CA ASP A 408 24.13 -49.83 -12.01
C ASP A 408 24.40 -48.59 -11.13
N ASP A 409 25.28 -48.82 -10.17
CA ASP A 409 26.46 -48.02 -9.77
C ASP A 409 26.34 -46.60 -9.18
N ASP A 410 26.89 -46.51 -7.96
CA ASP A 410 27.86 -45.52 -7.46
C ASP A 410 27.39 -44.05 -7.30
N GLU A 411 27.68 -43.29 -6.24
CA GLU A 411 28.51 -43.38 -5.03
C GLU A 411 28.22 -42.04 -4.28
N GLU A 412 28.37 -42.03 -2.95
CA GLU A 412 28.57 -40.87 -2.04
C GLU A 412 27.34 -39.93 -1.86
N GLU A 413 26.58 -39.97 -0.77
CA GLU A 413 26.92 -39.77 0.64
C GLU A 413 27.74 -38.49 0.92
N ASP A 414 27.16 -37.32 0.65
CA ASP A 414 27.52 -36.09 1.37
C ASP A 414 26.27 -35.51 2.04
N GLY A 415 26.19 -35.76 3.35
CA GLY A 415 25.24 -35.13 4.27
C GLY A 415 25.59 -33.65 4.45
N ASP A 416 25.16 -32.82 3.51
CA ASP A 416 25.14 -31.37 3.70
C ASP A 416 23.85 -31.01 4.45
N GLN A 417 23.90 -31.14 5.79
CA GLN A 417 23.07 -30.38 6.70
C GLN A 417 23.50 -28.91 6.65
N GLY A 418 23.48 -28.32 5.46
CA GLY A 418 23.71 -26.92 5.23
C GLY A 418 22.46 -26.16 5.62
N GLU A 419 22.59 -25.35 6.66
CA GLU A 419 21.68 -24.28 7.08
C GLU A 419 21.23 -23.44 5.87
N SER A 420 20.25 -23.94 5.12
CA SER A 420 19.67 -23.22 4.01
C SER A 420 18.54 -22.40 4.61
N GLY A 421 18.88 -21.17 4.99
CA GLY A 421 17.93 -20.12 5.34
C GLY A 421 17.03 -19.82 4.14
N SER A 422 16.09 -20.71 3.86
CA SER A 422 14.98 -20.41 2.97
C SER A 422 14.12 -19.35 3.65
N GLY A 423 13.84 -18.28 2.91
CA GLY A 423 13.14 -17.11 3.42
C GLY A 423 11.75 -17.46 3.94
N GLN A 424 11.65 -17.67 5.25
CA GLN A 424 10.44 -17.92 6.01
C GLN A 424 9.37 -16.87 5.71
N CYS A 425 8.14 -17.29 5.42
CA CYS A 425 6.98 -16.41 5.41
C CYS A 425 6.77 -15.80 6.79
N CYS A 426 6.32 -14.56 6.75
CA CYS A 426 6.55 -13.54 7.76
C CYS A 426 5.28 -13.23 8.57
N ASP A 427 4.63 -14.24 9.12
CA ASP A 427 3.32 -14.05 9.75
C ASP A 427 3.35 -14.10 11.28
N THR A 428 4.49 -13.75 11.88
CA THR A 428 4.62 -13.70 13.34
C THR A 428 5.05 -12.33 13.84
N LEU A 429 4.56 -11.96 15.03
CA LEU A 429 4.95 -10.73 15.71
C LEU A 429 6.48 -10.67 15.98
N GLN A 430 7.14 -11.83 16.10
CA GLN A 430 8.60 -11.94 16.25
C GLN A 430 9.36 -11.56 14.98
N ASP A 431 8.84 -11.94 13.81
CA ASP A 431 9.46 -11.59 12.53
C ASP A 431 9.31 -10.10 12.24
N LEU A 432 8.18 -9.51 12.63
CA LEU A 432 8.02 -8.05 12.61
C LEU A 432 9.08 -7.38 13.50
N LEU A 433 9.30 -7.86 14.73
CA LEU A 433 10.36 -7.34 15.61
C LEU A 433 11.74 -7.46 14.96
N ARG A 434 12.08 -8.63 14.40
CA ARG A 434 13.37 -8.86 13.72
C ARG A 434 13.55 -7.92 12.52
N THR A 435 12.50 -7.76 11.71
CA THR A 435 12.52 -6.88 10.55
C THR A 435 12.73 -5.43 10.96
N VAL A 436 12.00 -4.96 11.98
CA VAL A 436 12.17 -3.60 12.49
C VAL A 436 13.58 -3.40 13.04
N LYS A 437 14.15 -4.36 13.78
CA LYS A 437 15.56 -4.30 14.21
C LYS A 437 16.53 -4.21 13.03
N ASN A 438 16.29 -4.94 11.95
CA ASN A 438 17.11 -4.87 10.74
C ASN A 438 17.00 -3.50 10.05
N ILE A 439 15.79 -2.94 9.92
CA ILE A 439 15.55 -1.60 9.38
C ILE A 439 16.30 -0.55 10.20
N VAL A 440 16.18 -0.61 11.53
CA VAL A 440 16.84 0.32 12.46
C VAL A 440 18.35 0.21 12.35
N ASN A 441 18.89 -1.01 12.38
CA ASN A 441 20.32 -1.23 12.25
C ASN A 441 20.84 -0.71 10.92
N TYR A 442 20.19 -1.02 9.80
CA TYR A 442 20.57 -0.53 8.48
C TYR A 442 20.57 0.98 8.38
N TYR A 443 19.50 1.63 8.87
CA TYR A 443 19.39 3.08 8.80
C TYR A 443 20.56 3.76 9.53
N TYR A 444 20.86 3.33 10.75
CA TYR A 444 21.94 3.94 11.54
C TYR A 444 23.35 3.47 11.16
N THR A 445 23.54 2.25 10.64
CA THR A 445 24.85 1.82 10.13
C THR A 445 25.19 2.57 8.85
N LYS A 446 24.22 2.74 7.93
CA LYS A 446 24.39 3.50 6.69
C LYS A 446 24.74 4.97 6.96
N LEU A 447 24.08 5.59 7.93
CA LEU A 447 24.45 6.96 8.36
C LEU A 447 25.89 7.05 8.89
N SER A 448 26.38 5.99 9.53
CA SER A 448 27.73 5.95 10.13
C SER A 448 28.83 5.64 9.11
N SER A 449 28.50 4.93 8.03
CA SER A 449 29.44 4.50 6.98
C SER A 449 29.29 5.38 5.74
N SER A 450 29.64 6.66 5.84
CA SER A 450 29.51 7.64 4.74
C SER A 450 30.48 7.42 3.57
N SER A 451 31.17 6.28 3.44
CA SER A 451 32.30 6.11 2.51
C SER A 451 32.36 4.81 1.71
N ASP A 452 31.46 3.84 1.90
CA ASP A 452 31.52 2.57 1.17
C ASP A 452 30.27 2.39 0.28
N GLU A 453 30.42 2.70 -1.01
CA GLU A 453 29.40 2.58 -2.08
C GLU A 453 28.97 1.13 -2.40
N ASN A 454 29.37 0.13 -1.60
CA ASN A 454 29.19 -1.30 -1.91
C ASN A 454 28.23 -2.07 -0.99
N THR A 455 27.45 -1.38 -0.14
CA THR A 455 26.39 -2.08 0.60
C THR A 455 25.19 -2.32 -0.31
N SER A 456 25.11 -3.54 -0.85
CA SER A 456 23.96 -4.08 -1.57
C SER A 456 22.66 -3.83 -0.81
N ASP A 457 21.58 -3.58 -1.56
CA ASP A 457 20.23 -3.34 -1.07
C ASP A 457 19.87 -4.26 0.10
N LEU A 458 19.38 -3.67 1.19
CA LEU A 458 18.76 -4.48 2.22
C LEU A 458 17.54 -5.13 1.56
N GLY A 459 17.58 -6.45 1.35
CA GLY A 459 16.45 -7.26 0.89
C GLY A 459 15.31 -7.29 1.92
N THR A 460 14.89 -6.13 2.42
CA THR A 460 13.71 -5.99 3.25
C THR A 460 12.51 -6.03 2.32
N ARG A 461 11.62 -7.00 2.54
CA ARG A 461 10.35 -7.15 1.81
C ARG A 461 9.33 -6.03 2.07
N PHE A 462 9.70 -5.00 2.84
CA PHE A 462 8.86 -3.84 3.13
C PHE A 462 9.31 -2.69 2.23
N ALA A 463 8.37 -2.01 1.56
CA ALA A 463 8.63 -0.81 0.77
C ALA A 463 9.55 0.13 1.56
N LEU A 464 10.76 0.35 1.02
CA LEU A 464 11.83 1.04 1.73
C LEU A 464 11.39 2.47 2.05
N LEU A 465 11.83 2.96 3.22
CA LEU A 465 11.59 4.33 3.66
C LEU A 465 12.12 5.36 2.66
N THR A 466 13.08 4.99 1.82
CA THR A 466 13.74 5.83 0.81
C THR A 466 12.87 6.17 -0.40
N ASP A 467 11.81 5.42 -0.68
CA ASP A 467 10.93 5.66 -1.86
C ASP A 467 9.64 6.39 -1.50
N ALA A 468 9.63 6.89 -0.28
CA ALA A 468 8.48 7.42 0.35
C ALA A 468 8.13 8.83 -0.12
N PRO A 469 6.87 9.11 -0.53
CA PRO A 469 6.43 10.43 -0.95
C PRO A 469 6.64 11.54 0.08
N TRP A 470 6.78 11.21 1.38
CA TRP A 470 7.07 12.20 2.43
C TRP A 470 8.50 12.75 2.39
N LEU A 471 9.40 12.22 1.55
CA LEU A 471 10.71 12.86 1.35
C LEU A 471 10.61 14.27 0.73
N ALA A 472 9.51 14.59 0.03
CA ALA A 472 9.21 15.98 -0.36
C ALA A 472 8.86 16.89 0.82
N LEU A 473 8.65 16.31 2.00
CA LEU A 473 8.34 17.01 3.24
C LEU A 473 9.59 16.90 4.11
N SER A 474 10.58 17.75 3.85
CA SER A 474 11.85 17.69 4.58
C SER A 474 11.65 18.05 6.05
N PRO A 475 12.22 17.30 7.01
CA PRO A 475 12.30 17.76 8.38
C PRO A 475 13.05 19.10 8.42
N PRO A 476 12.73 19.99 9.37
CA PRO A 476 13.62 21.10 9.66
C PRO A 476 14.99 20.56 10.07
N PRO A 477 16.11 21.16 9.63
CA PRO A 477 17.42 20.79 10.13
C PRO A 477 17.42 20.89 11.67
N PRO A 478 18.11 19.99 12.39
CA PRO A 478 18.14 20.03 13.85
C PRO A 478 18.75 21.37 14.30
N GLU A 479 17.92 22.23 14.91
CA GLU A 479 18.32 23.55 15.42
C GLU A 479 19.39 23.47 16.52
N ASP A 480 19.59 22.28 17.10
CA ASP A 480 20.50 22.01 18.22
C ASP A 480 21.87 21.43 17.81
N THR A 481 22.41 21.78 16.63
CA THR A 481 23.87 21.78 16.54
C THR A 481 24.36 22.84 17.55
N PRO A 482 25.03 22.46 18.65
CA PRO A 482 25.36 23.42 19.70
C PRO A 482 26.17 24.53 19.07
N MET A 483 25.59 25.73 19.01
CA MET A 483 26.29 26.97 18.76
C MET A 483 27.43 27.04 19.77
N LEU A 484 28.61 26.59 19.35
CA LEU A 484 29.80 26.52 20.17
C LEU A 484 30.15 27.94 20.62
N ASN A 485 29.93 28.19 21.91
CA ASN A 485 30.38 29.32 22.72
C ASN A 485 30.03 30.74 22.21
N GLU A 486 29.31 31.49 23.03
CA GLU A 486 28.94 32.91 22.88
C GLU A 486 30.13 33.92 22.88
N GLY A 487 31.31 33.53 22.42
CA GLY A 487 32.49 34.38 22.33
C GLY A 487 33.02 34.41 20.90
N ASP A 488 32.66 35.45 20.16
CA ASP A 488 33.10 35.77 18.78
C ASP A 488 32.37 34.96 17.70
N THR A 489 31.33 35.48 17.03
CA THR A 489 31.55 36.19 15.74
C THR A 489 30.24 36.86 15.24
N ALA A 490 30.08 38.16 15.51
CA ALA A 490 29.03 38.98 14.88
C ALA A 490 29.15 39.07 13.34
N ALA A 491 30.32 38.73 12.80
CA ALA A 491 30.57 38.73 11.35
C ALA A 491 30.02 37.50 10.62
N ALA A 492 29.96 36.33 11.28
CA ALA A 492 29.40 35.12 10.68
C ALA A 492 27.87 35.18 10.64
N ALA A 493 27.24 35.66 11.72
CA ALA A 493 25.81 35.91 11.75
C ALA A 493 25.38 36.95 10.70
N ALA A 494 26.16 38.03 10.52
CA ALA A 494 25.89 39.04 9.49
C ALA A 494 26.10 38.49 8.05
N ALA A 495 27.04 37.57 7.84
CA ALA A 495 27.26 36.95 6.53
C ALA A 495 26.12 35.98 6.17
N ALA A 496 25.67 35.14 7.11
CA ALA A 496 24.52 34.26 6.93
C ALA A 496 23.23 35.06 6.71
N GLU A 497 23.03 36.18 7.41
CA GLU A 497 21.88 37.07 7.22
C GLU A 497 21.92 37.80 5.86
N GLU A 498 23.10 38.18 5.37
CA GLU A 498 23.27 38.78 4.03
C GLU A 498 23.04 37.76 2.90
N GLU A 499 23.46 36.51 3.08
CA GLU A 499 23.24 35.42 2.12
C GLU A 499 21.77 35.00 2.05
N LYS A 500 21.11 34.85 3.21
CA LYS A 500 19.66 34.62 3.29
C LYS A 500 18.88 35.74 2.60
N LYS A 501 19.29 36.99 2.78
CA LYS A 501 18.67 38.14 2.12
C LYS A 501 18.90 38.16 0.60
N LYS A 502 20.06 37.70 0.12
CA LYS A 502 20.32 37.56 -1.33
C LYS A 502 19.50 36.46 -1.97
N LEU A 503 19.27 35.34 -1.27
CA LEU A 503 18.37 34.27 -1.70
C LEU A 503 16.90 34.74 -1.73
N GLU A 504 16.44 35.44 -0.70
CA GLU A 504 15.09 36.05 -0.69
C GLU A 504 14.90 37.11 -1.79
N GLU A 505 15.93 37.92 -2.10
CA GLU A 505 15.89 38.94 -3.15
C GLU A 505 16.03 38.36 -4.58
N ALA A 506 16.56 37.14 -4.73
CA ALA A 506 16.71 36.48 -6.03
C ALA A 506 15.36 36.03 -6.64
N GLY A 507 14.28 35.99 -5.84
CA GLY A 507 12.94 35.61 -6.32
C GLY A 507 12.87 34.16 -6.83
N GLU A 508 13.88 33.34 -6.53
CA GLU A 508 13.76 31.89 -6.57
C GLU A 508 12.90 31.52 -5.36
N GLU A 509 11.57 31.51 -5.54
CA GLU A 509 10.68 30.84 -4.60
C GLU A 509 11.27 29.45 -4.38
N GLU A 510 11.69 29.14 -3.15
CA GLU A 510 12.22 27.83 -2.79
C GLU A 510 11.27 26.76 -3.32
N ASP A 511 11.68 26.09 -4.40
CA ASP A 511 10.84 25.19 -5.20
C ASP A 511 10.31 24.05 -4.32
N GLY A 512 9.07 24.18 -3.87
CA GLY A 512 8.16 23.07 -3.54
C GLY A 512 8.35 22.31 -2.22
N ILE A 513 9.30 22.66 -1.35
CA ILE A 513 9.44 21.96 -0.04
C ILE A 513 8.64 22.69 1.03
N LEU A 514 7.57 22.06 1.49
CA LEU A 514 6.78 22.54 2.61
C LEU A 514 7.56 22.29 3.91
N ARG A 515 7.92 23.37 4.62
CA ARG A 515 8.52 23.32 5.97
C ARG A 515 7.57 23.88 7.01
N TYR A 516 7.48 23.22 8.17
CA TYR A 516 6.68 23.72 9.29
C TYR A 516 7.40 24.91 9.93
N LYS A 517 6.71 26.06 10.00
CA LYS A 517 7.24 27.29 10.62
C LYS A 517 6.56 27.62 11.96
N GLY A 518 5.61 26.79 12.40
CA GLY A 518 4.88 26.98 13.65
C GLY A 518 5.66 26.43 14.85
N GLU A 519 5.14 26.69 16.05
CA GLU A 519 5.60 26.04 17.27
C GLU A 519 5.24 24.54 17.19
N LYS A 520 6.22 23.67 17.48
CA LYS A 520 6.00 22.22 17.46
C LYS A 520 4.87 21.86 18.42
N ILE A 521 3.92 21.06 17.93
CA ILE A 521 2.72 20.72 18.69
C ILE A 521 3.01 19.46 19.52
N ARG A 522 2.56 19.46 20.78
CA ARG A 522 2.53 18.27 21.64
C ARG A 522 1.16 17.59 21.57
N ILE A 523 1.14 16.28 21.71
CA ILE A 523 -0.07 15.46 21.71
C ILE A 523 -0.72 15.58 23.09
N SER A 524 -1.91 16.19 23.17
CA SER A 524 -2.66 16.28 24.42
C SER A 524 -3.50 15.03 24.65
N LEU A 525 -3.21 14.28 25.72
CA LEU A 525 -4.09 13.21 26.23
C LEU A 525 -4.88 13.72 27.43
N ASP A 526 -5.86 14.60 27.19
CA ASP A 526 -6.71 15.11 28.27
C ASP A 526 -7.37 13.95 29.03
N GLU A 527 -7.48 14.08 30.36
CA GLU A 527 -7.94 13.06 31.33
C GLU A 527 -9.36 12.48 31.08
N GLY A 528 -10.08 12.98 30.08
CA GLY A 528 -11.38 12.46 29.66
C GLY A 528 -11.40 11.76 28.29
N LEU A 529 -10.34 11.88 27.49
CA LEU A 529 -10.34 11.44 26.09
C LEU A 529 -9.99 9.97 25.91
N CYS A 530 -9.03 9.46 26.71
CA CYS A 530 -8.61 8.06 26.66
C CYS A 530 -8.74 7.42 28.02
N ARG A 531 -9.56 6.37 28.14
CA ARG A 531 -9.78 5.68 29.42
C ARG A 531 -8.84 4.49 29.58
N SER A 532 -8.50 3.84 28.48
CA SER A 532 -7.60 2.70 28.41
C SER A 532 -6.18 3.05 28.83
N MET A 533 -5.63 4.17 28.37
CA MET A 533 -4.22 4.50 28.63
C MET A 533 -3.91 4.77 30.12
N PRO A 534 -4.64 5.65 30.84
CA PRO A 534 -4.43 5.82 32.28
C PRO A 534 -4.59 4.51 33.05
N TYR A 535 -5.57 3.68 32.67
CA TYR A 535 -5.80 2.36 33.26
C TYR A 535 -4.60 1.42 33.05
N LEU A 536 -4.11 1.30 31.81
CA LEU A 536 -2.98 0.45 31.46
C LEU A 536 -1.68 0.92 32.13
N LEU A 537 -1.48 2.24 32.26
CA LEU A 537 -0.35 2.82 32.98
C LEU A 537 -0.47 2.63 34.49
N SER A 538 -1.68 2.56 35.05
CA SER A 538 -1.92 2.40 36.50
C SER A 538 -1.84 0.95 37.01
N LEU A 539 -1.62 -0.04 36.14
CA LEU A 539 -1.65 -1.48 36.49
C LEU A 539 -0.66 -1.93 37.60
N ASN A 540 0.26 -1.08 38.06
CA ASN A 540 1.26 -1.40 39.09
C ASN A 540 0.84 -1.05 40.53
N GLY A 541 -0.46 -0.90 40.82
CA GLY A 541 -0.94 -0.89 42.21
C GLY A 541 -0.96 0.47 42.91
N GLY A 542 -1.16 1.56 42.15
CA GLY A 542 -1.57 2.84 42.75
C GLY A 542 -2.86 2.66 43.55
N LYS A 543 -2.86 3.09 44.81
CA LYS A 543 -3.97 2.89 45.77
C LYS A 543 -5.29 3.58 45.39
N ASP A 544 -5.30 4.41 44.36
CA ASP A 544 -6.45 5.22 43.96
C ASP A 544 -7.29 4.65 42.79
N ILE A 545 -7.01 3.43 42.34
CA ILE A 545 -7.81 2.73 41.31
C ILE A 545 -9.27 2.55 41.74
N ASP A 546 -9.58 2.54 43.04
CA ASP A 546 -10.96 2.46 43.55
C ASP A 546 -11.86 3.62 43.06
N SER A 547 -11.27 4.75 42.61
CA SER A 547 -12.01 5.88 42.03
C SER A 547 -12.37 5.69 40.55
N ILE A 548 -11.61 4.89 39.81
CA ILE A 548 -11.83 4.59 38.40
C ILE A 548 -12.63 3.29 38.36
N GLY A 549 -13.95 3.40 38.52
CA GLY A 549 -14.86 2.27 38.68
C GLY A 549 -14.53 1.05 37.81
N LYS A 550 -14.69 -0.15 38.38
CA LYS A 550 -14.32 -1.47 37.82
C LYS A 550 -14.24 -1.52 36.28
N VAL A 551 -13.05 -1.28 35.73
CA VAL A 551 -12.75 -1.45 34.32
C VAL A 551 -12.38 -2.91 34.06
N SER A 552 -13.10 -3.60 33.18
CA SER A 552 -12.70 -4.90 32.67
C SER A 552 -12.11 -4.73 31.28
N LEU A 553 -10.90 -5.27 31.04
CA LEU A 553 -10.34 -5.35 29.70
C LEU A 553 -10.93 -6.58 28.99
N HIS A 554 -11.35 -6.40 27.74
CA HIS A 554 -11.77 -7.50 26.87
C HIS A 554 -11.11 -7.34 25.51
N CYS A 555 -9.93 -7.91 25.36
CA CYS A 555 -9.20 -7.95 24.08
C CYS A 555 -9.32 -9.36 23.48
N PRO A 556 -10.08 -9.54 22.39
CA PRO A 556 -10.07 -10.80 21.67
C PRO A 556 -8.67 -11.09 21.14
N ARG A 557 -8.36 -12.37 20.92
CA ARG A 557 -7.12 -12.75 20.24
C ARG A 557 -7.18 -12.24 18.80
N LEU A 558 -6.26 -11.36 18.42
CA LEU A 558 -6.04 -10.97 17.02
C LEU A 558 -5.00 -11.89 16.33
N GLU A 559 -4.73 -13.08 16.89
CA GLU A 559 -3.94 -14.11 16.23
C GLU A 559 -4.63 -14.50 14.92
N GLY A 560 -4.05 -14.14 13.78
CA GLY A 560 -4.65 -14.27 12.45
C GLY A 560 -4.76 -12.94 11.69
N ILE A 561 -4.65 -11.80 12.37
CA ILE A 561 -4.48 -10.49 11.73
C ILE A 561 -2.98 -10.23 11.60
N VAL A 562 -2.32 -11.05 10.77
CA VAL A 562 -0.91 -10.85 10.48
C VAL A 562 -0.71 -10.47 9.02
N PHE A 563 0.25 -9.56 8.85
CA PHE A 563 0.71 -8.96 7.62
C PHE A 563 1.24 -10.02 6.65
N GLY A 564 0.36 -10.50 5.78
CA GLY A 564 0.70 -10.93 4.43
C GLY A 564 -0.23 -10.20 3.46
N ARG A 565 0.23 -9.89 2.24
CA ARG A 565 -0.73 -9.85 1.12
C ARG A 565 -1.31 -11.27 1.10
N LEU A 566 -2.51 -11.44 1.65
CA LEU A 566 -3.22 -12.70 1.52
C LEU A 566 -3.23 -13.05 0.02
N PRO A 567 -2.82 -14.26 -0.39
CA PRO A 567 -3.15 -14.77 -1.70
C PRO A 567 -4.66 -15.09 -1.71
N ILE A 568 -5.54 -14.08 -1.81
CA ILE A 568 -7.01 -14.28 -1.75
C ILE A 568 -7.58 -14.80 -3.09
N PHE A 569 -6.76 -15.20 -4.06
CA PHE A 569 -7.26 -15.76 -5.31
C PHE A 569 -6.49 -16.98 -5.77
N ASP A 570 -6.50 -18.04 -4.95
CA ASP A 570 -6.64 -19.36 -5.56
C ASP A 570 -8.14 -19.63 -5.74
N ALA A 571 -8.49 -20.10 -6.94
CA ALA A 571 -9.84 -20.58 -7.20
C ALA A 571 -10.16 -21.69 -6.19
N PRO A 572 -11.38 -21.75 -5.62
CA PRO A 572 -11.76 -22.90 -4.79
C PRO A 572 -11.48 -24.18 -5.58
N PRO A 573 -11.00 -25.27 -4.92
CA PRO A 573 -10.92 -26.55 -5.60
C PRO A 573 -12.30 -26.85 -6.18
N ASP A 574 -12.34 -27.13 -7.48
CA ASP A 574 -13.54 -27.62 -8.15
C ASP A 574 -13.88 -28.98 -7.49
N ASP A 575 -14.64 -28.93 -6.41
CA ASP A 575 -15.23 -30.12 -5.81
C ASP A 575 -16.08 -30.79 -6.89
N ASP A 576 -15.78 -32.06 -7.13
CA ASP A 576 -16.43 -32.96 -8.04
C ASP A 576 -17.97 -32.85 -7.95
N ALA A 577 -18.57 -32.10 -8.87
CA ALA A 577 -20.00 -32.20 -9.18
C ALA A 577 -20.16 -33.26 -10.29
N ASP A 578 -19.92 -34.51 -9.90
CA ASP A 578 -20.66 -35.65 -10.46
C ASP A 578 -22.14 -35.49 -10.05
N ASP A 579 -22.87 -34.58 -10.72
CA ASP A 579 -24.32 -34.49 -10.60
C ASP A 579 -24.97 -34.86 -11.94
N GLU A 580 -25.37 -36.13 -11.93
CA GLU A 580 -26.42 -36.84 -12.63
C GLU A 580 -27.23 -36.05 -13.68
N GLU A 581 -27.20 -36.61 -14.89
CA GLU A 581 -28.20 -36.43 -15.94
C GLU A 581 -29.61 -36.74 -15.40
N ASP A 582 -30.36 -35.71 -15.00
CA ASP A 582 -31.82 -35.77 -14.90
C ASP A 582 -32.43 -34.95 -16.04
N ASP A 583 -32.79 -35.68 -17.08
CA ASP A 583 -33.81 -35.34 -18.06
C ASP A 583 -35.10 -34.95 -17.33
N ASP A 584 -35.66 -33.77 -17.61
CA ASP A 584 -37.12 -33.64 -17.73
C ASP A 584 -37.48 -32.42 -18.58
N ASP A 585 -38.17 -32.74 -19.67
CA ASP A 585 -38.88 -31.87 -20.58
C ASP A 585 -39.81 -30.90 -19.81
N ASP A 586 -39.85 -29.63 -20.20
CA ASP A 586 -41.14 -28.94 -20.31
C ASP A 586 -41.05 -27.78 -21.31
N ASP A 587 -41.80 -27.97 -22.39
CA ASP A 587 -42.21 -26.99 -23.39
C ASP A 587 -42.84 -25.76 -22.74
N ASP A 588 -42.33 -24.57 -23.06
CA ASP A 588 -43.15 -23.35 -23.12
C ASP A 588 -42.60 -22.46 -24.26
N GLU A 589 -43.05 -22.78 -25.48
CA GLU A 589 -43.16 -21.82 -26.57
C GLU A 589 -44.15 -20.73 -26.13
N ASP A 590 -43.70 -19.48 -25.96
CA ASP A 590 -44.44 -18.26 -26.32
C ASP A 590 -43.69 -17.01 -25.80
N ASP A 591 -43.02 -16.29 -26.71
CA ASP A 591 -43.22 -14.84 -26.94
C ASP A 591 -42.06 -14.26 -27.77
N GLU A 592 -42.25 -14.28 -29.09
CA GLU A 592 -41.47 -13.51 -30.07
C GLU A 592 -41.77 -12.00 -29.94
N ASP A 593 -41.23 -11.34 -28.91
CA ASP A 593 -41.01 -9.90 -28.95
C ASP A 593 -39.50 -9.63 -29.07
N MET A 594 -39.02 -9.85 -30.29
CA MET A 594 -37.67 -9.53 -30.75
C MET A 594 -37.48 -8.01 -30.75
N HIS A 595 -37.26 -7.44 -29.57
CA HIS A 595 -36.71 -6.09 -29.42
C HIS A 595 -35.33 -6.08 -30.06
N ASP A 596 -35.19 -5.23 -31.09
CA ASP A 596 -33.93 -4.85 -31.72
C ASP A 596 -33.01 -4.19 -30.67
N TYR A 597 -32.33 -4.99 -29.85
CA TYR A 597 -31.18 -4.59 -29.02
C TYR A 597 -29.94 -4.35 -29.90
N GLY A 598 -30.14 -3.68 -31.04
CA GLY A 598 -29.16 -3.52 -32.10
C GLY A 598 -27.99 -2.62 -31.67
N ASN A 599 -26.80 -3.21 -31.67
CA ASN A 599 -25.46 -2.59 -31.65
C ASN A 599 -24.91 -1.98 -30.35
N ASP A 600 -25.71 -1.51 -29.39
CA ASP A 600 -25.13 -0.79 -28.23
C ASP A 600 -24.57 -1.71 -27.13
N GLU A 601 -25.04 -2.96 -27.04
CA GLU A 601 -24.56 -3.93 -26.03
C GLU A 601 -23.21 -4.58 -26.36
N ILE A 602 -22.86 -4.70 -27.64
CA ILE A 602 -21.61 -5.35 -28.05
C ILE A 602 -20.39 -4.47 -27.69
N ASN A 603 -20.60 -3.18 -27.48
CA ASN A 603 -19.53 -2.22 -27.20
C ASN A 603 -18.88 -2.37 -25.82
N SER A 604 -19.46 -3.13 -24.88
CA SER A 604 -18.91 -3.31 -23.53
C SER A 604 -18.72 -4.76 -23.09
N ARG A 605 -18.71 -5.73 -24.01
CA ARG A 605 -18.47 -7.12 -23.62
C ARG A 605 -16.98 -7.41 -23.65
N ASP A 606 -16.44 -7.84 -22.52
CA ASP A 606 -15.04 -8.26 -22.34
C ASP A 606 -14.61 -9.25 -23.43
N ILE A 607 -13.43 -9.07 -24.04
CA ILE A 607 -12.94 -9.99 -25.07
C ILE A 607 -12.50 -11.28 -24.39
N VAL A 608 -13.42 -12.25 -24.26
CA VAL A 608 -13.15 -13.50 -23.53
C VAL A 608 -12.82 -14.68 -24.44
N ASN A 609 -12.98 -14.54 -25.76
CA ASN A 609 -12.75 -15.62 -26.73
C ASN A 609 -12.34 -15.10 -28.11
N GLY A 610 -11.94 -16.02 -28.99
CA GLY A 610 -11.49 -15.71 -30.35
C GLY A 610 -12.54 -15.00 -31.22
N GLU A 611 -13.83 -15.34 -31.09
CA GLU A 611 -14.91 -14.68 -31.85
C GLU A 611 -15.05 -13.20 -31.47
N MET A 612 -14.98 -12.90 -30.18
CA MET A 612 -15.03 -11.53 -29.68
C MET A 612 -13.79 -10.73 -30.08
N LEU A 613 -12.62 -11.36 -30.12
CA LEU A 613 -11.38 -10.73 -30.61
C LEU A 613 -11.48 -10.41 -32.11
N LEU A 614 -12.05 -11.31 -32.92
CA LEU A 614 -12.31 -11.07 -34.34
C LEU A 614 -13.26 -9.88 -34.53
N HIS A 615 -14.38 -9.87 -33.80
CA HIS A 615 -15.34 -8.77 -33.87
C HIS A 615 -14.69 -7.43 -33.46
N TYR A 616 -13.85 -7.44 -32.42
CA TYR A 616 -13.09 -6.28 -31.99
C TYR A 616 -12.19 -5.76 -33.12
N TRP A 617 -11.37 -6.62 -33.74
CA TRP A 617 -10.49 -6.22 -34.83
C TRP A 617 -11.23 -5.70 -36.06
N GLU A 618 -12.37 -6.31 -36.43
CA GLU A 618 -13.20 -5.85 -37.54
C GLU A 618 -13.81 -4.47 -37.26
N LYS A 619 -14.30 -4.25 -36.05
CA LYS A 619 -14.85 -2.95 -35.63
C LYS A 619 -13.78 -1.87 -35.62
N GLU A 620 -12.62 -2.16 -35.03
CA GLU A 620 -11.49 -1.23 -34.98
C GLU A 620 -11.05 -0.84 -36.41
N ALA A 621 -11.01 -1.80 -37.32
CA ALA A 621 -10.69 -1.55 -38.72
C ALA A 621 -11.72 -0.67 -39.45
N LEU A 622 -13.01 -0.83 -39.14
CA LEU A 622 -14.08 0.06 -39.64
C LEU A 622 -13.91 1.49 -39.11
N LEU A 623 -13.58 1.66 -37.83
CA LEU A 623 -13.33 2.97 -37.24
C LEU A 623 -12.11 3.67 -37.87
N GLN A 624 -11.02 2.93 -38.09
CA GLN A 624 -9.84 3.45 -38.79
C GLN A 624 -10.18 3.89 -40.23
N GLN A 625 -10.99 3.10 -40.95
CA GLN A 625 -11.44 3.46 -42.30
C GLN A 625 -12.31 4.73 -42.32
N GLN A 626 -13.12 4.96 -41.28
CA GLN A 626 -13.90 6.18 -41.14
C GLN A 626 -13.03 7.41 -40.87
N HIS A 627 -11.99 7.27 -40.04
CA HIS A 627 -11.07 8.37 -39.72
C HIS A 627 -10.11 8.72 -40.85
N ASN A 628 -9.70 7.74 -41.68
CA ASN A 628 -8.78 7.99 -42.79
C ASN A 628 -9.18 7.22 -44.08
N PRO A 629 -10.21 7.68 -44.81
CA PRO A 629 -10.75 6.97 -45.97
C PRO A 629 -9.79 6.91 -47.17
N ASN A 630 -8.67 7.64 -47.14
CA ASN A 630 -7.68 7.68 -48.23
C ASN A 630 -6.50 6.74 -48.01
N ASN A 631 -6.39 6.06 -46.86
CA ASN A 631 -5.27 5.17 -46.58
C ASN A 631 -5.51 3.78 -47.15
N ASN A 632 -5.14 3.58 -48.42
CA ASN A 632 -5.30 2.31 -49.13
C ASN A 632 -4.29 1.22 -48.72
N ASN A 633 -3.33 1.52 -47.82
CA ASN A 633 -2.20 0.63 -47.54
C ASN A 633 -2.43 -0.29 -46.32
N ILE A 634 -3.54 -0.16 -45.60
CA ILE A 634 -3.84 -1.01 -44.44
C ILE A 634 -4.81 -2.09 -44.88
N THR A 635 -4.41 -3.36 -44.75
CA THR A 635 -5.31 -4.51 -44.88
C THR A 635 -6.27 -4.50 -43.69
N THR A 636 -7.39 -3.80 -43.83
CA THR A 636 -8.35 -3.58 -42.75
C THR A 636 -9.16 -4.83 -42.42
N THR A 637 -9.33 -5.75 -43.35
CA THR A 637 -10.15 -6.95 -43.13
C THR A 637 -9.34 -8.06 -42.48
N VAL A 638 -9.85 -8.64 -41.40
CA VAL A 638 -9.23 -9.81 -40.76
C VAL A 638 -9.12 -10.96 -41.77
N PRO A 639 -7.91 -11.51 -42.03
CA PRO A 639 -7.73 -12.59 -43.00
C PRO A 639 -8.56 -13.83 -42.67
N ASN A 640 -9.09 -14.49 -43.69
CA ASN A 640 -9.95 -15.67 -43.52
C ASN A 640 -9.27 -16.79 -42.72
N LEU A 641 -7.94 -16.92 -42.84
CA LEU A 641 -7.16 -17.91 -42.12
C LEU A 641 -7.13 -17.64 -40.61
N ILE A 642 -7.02 -16.37 -40.21
CA ILE A 642 -7.11 -15.95 -38.81
C ILE A 642 -8.52 -16.19 -38.27
N LYS A 643 -9.55 -15.86 -39.06
CA LYS A 643 -10.94 -16.18 -38.71
C LYS A 643 -11.12 -17.68 -38.49
N GLU A 644 -10.63 -18.50 -39.41
CA GLU A 644 -10.73 -19.95 -39.34
C GLU A 644 -10.01 -20.54 -38.11
N ILE A 645 -8.83 -20.01 -37.76
CA ILE A 645 -8.09 -20.43 -36.56
C ILE A 645 -8.83 -20.01 -35.28
N LEU A 646 -9.31 -18.76 -35.20
CA LEU A 646 -9.95 -18.20 -34.00
C LEU A 646 -11.44 -18.57 -33.85
N THR A 647 -12.09 -19.13 -34.87
CA THR A 647 -13.44 -19.72 -34.74
C THR A 647 -13.44 -21.25 -34.84
N ASN A 648 -12.30 -21.84 -35.21
CA ASN A 648 -12.10 -23.30 -35.38
C ASN A 648 -13.09 -23.97 -36.37
N ASN A 649 -13.44 -23.27 -37.45
CA ASN A 649 -14.51 -23.66 -38.39
C ASN A 649 -14.25 -24.93 -39.23
N LYS A 650 -13.05 -25.54 -39.20
CA LYS A 650 -12.74 -26.75 -39.98
C LYS A 650 -13.52 -27.98 -39.53
N ASN A 651 -13.84 -28.07 -38.23
CA ASN A 651 -14.64 -29.15 -37.66
C ASN A 651 -15.88 -28.55 -37.01
N LYS A 652 -17.00 -28.54 -37.73
CA LYS A 652 -18.31 -27.97 -37.32
C LYS A 652 -18.85 -28.38 -35.93
N ASN A 653 -18.18 -29.27 -35.21
CA ASN A 653 -18.59 -29.79 -33.91
C ASN A 653 -17.61 -29.50 -32.76
N THR A 654 -16.58 -28.65 -32.94
CA THR A 654 -15.62 -28.35 -31.86
C THR A 654 -15.52 -26.84 -31.67
N THR A 655 -16.06 -26.33 -30.55
CA THR A 655 -15.90 -24.94 -30.12
C THR A 655 -14.41 -24.59 -29.98
N CYS A 656 -14.07 -23.30 -30.09
CA CYS A 656 -12.71 -22.76 -30.25
C CYS A 656 -11.77 -22.94 -29.03
N ASN A 657 -11.57 -24.18 -28.60
CA ASN A 657 -10.72 -24.53 -27.46
C ASN A 657 -9.52 -25.34 -27.96
N THR A 658 -8.79 -24.82 -28.95
CA THR A 658 -7.55 -25.45 -29.45
C THR A 658 -6.59 -25.59 -28.29
N LYS A 659 -6.49 -26.81 -27.75
CA LYS A 659 -5.65 -27.12 -26.60
C LYS A 659 -4.19 -26.95 -27.00
N LEU A 660 -3.50 -25.97 -26.44
CA LEU A 660 -2.10 -25.64 -26.73
C LEU A 660 -1.15 -26.76 -26.32
N LYS A 661 -1.54 -27.59 -25.34
CA LYS A 661 -0.80 -28.81 -24.95
C LYS A 661 -0.80 -29.95 -25.98
N SER A 662 -1.73 -29.93 -26.94
CA SER A 662 -1.94 -31.08 -27.84
C SER A 662 -0.91 -31.21 -28.96
N LYS A 663 -0.23 -30.11 -29.34
CA LYS A 663 0.69 -30.10 -30.49
C LYS A 663 2.06 -29.63 -30.07
N TRP A 664 3.09 -30.23 -30.68
CA TRP A 664 4.47 -29.98 -30.29
C TRP A 664 4.91 -28.53 -30.52
N TYR A 665 4.34 -27.82 -31.50
CA TYR A 665 4.69 -26.44 -31.82
C TYR A 665 3.97 -25.42 -30.93
N THR A 666 2.88 -25.79 -30.27
CA THR A 666 2.21 -24.94 -29.28
C THR A 666 2.53 -25.34 -27.83
N LYS A 667 3.25 -26.46 -27.62
CA LYS A 667 3.51 -27.03 -26.29
C LYS A 667 4.17 -26.06 -25.32
N TYR A 668 5.01 -25.15 -25.80
CA TYR A 668 5.62 -24.10 -24.98
C TYR A 668 4.56 -23.27 -24.24
N PHE A 669 3.43 -22.99 -24.89
CA PHE A 669 2.30 -22.25 -24.34
C PHE A 669 1.25 -23.17 -23.71
N SER A 670 1.62 -24.37 -23.26
CA SER A 670 0.67 -25.33 -22.66
C SER A 670 0.11 -24.87 -21.32
N PHE A 671 0.84 -24.01 -20.59
CA PHE A 671 0.38 -23.39 -19.35
C PHE A 671 -0.87 -22.52 -19.56
N TRP A 672 -1.03 -21.93 -20.74
CA TRP A 672 -2.24 -21.21 -21.12
C TRP A 672 -3.45 -22.10 -21.42
N ASN A 673 -3.30 -23.43 -21.48
CA ASN A 673 -4.32 -24.42 -21.85
C ASN A 673 -4.90 -24.24 -23.28
N SER A 674 -5.51 -23.09 -23.62
CA SER A 674 -6.04 -22.72 -24.93
C SER A 674 -5.98 -21.21 -25.19
N ILE A 675 -6.16 -20.81 -26.45
CA ILE A 675 -6.25 -19.38 -26.84
C ILE A 675 -7.44 -18.71 -26.13
N ASN A 676 -8.60 -19.38 -26.05
CA ASN A 676 -9.76 -18.84 -25.36
C ASN A 676 -9.51 -18.66 -23.86
N HIS A 677 -8.79 -19.58 -23.21
CA HIS A 677 -8.41 -19.41 -21.82
C HIS A 677 -7.50 -18.19 -21.63
N THR A 678 -6.51 -18.00 -22.53
CA THR A 678 -5.67 -16.78 -22.53
C THR A 678 -6.53 -15.50 -22.66
N LEU A 679 -7.49 -15.51 -23.58
CA LEU A 679 -8.38 -14.36 -23.80
C LEU A 679 -9.39 -14.16 -22.67
N THR A 680 -9.88 -15.22 -22.03
CA THR A 680 -10.75 -15.11 -20.85
C THR A 680 -10.02 -14.41 -19.70
N THR A 681 -8.75 -14.75 -19.49
CA THR A 681 -7.94 -14.18 -18.42
C THR A 681 -7.45 -12.76 -18.74
N PHE A 682 -6.99 -12.51 -19.97
CA PHE A 682 -6.26 -11.30 -20.32
C PHE A 682 -6.89 -10.46 -21.43
N GLY A 683 -7.92 -10.96 -22.11
CA GLY A 683 -8.45 -10.31 -23.30
C GLY A 683 -9.12 -8.96 -23.03
N LYS A 684 -9.49 -8.66 -21.78
CA LYS A 684 -9.91 -7.31 -21.38
C LYS A 684 -8.86 -6.26 -21.77
N LEU A 685 -7.57 -6.59 -21.69
CA LEU A 685 -6.45 -5.68 -22.01
C LEU A 685 -6.46 -5.16 -23.45
N TYR A 686 -7.10 -5.87 -24.39
CA TYR A 686 -7.25 -5.38 -25.77
C TYR A 686 -8.19 -4.19 -25.89
N GLN A 687 -9.07 -3.98 -24.92
CA GLN A 687 -10.02 -2.88 -24.95
C GLN A 687 -9.33 -1.60 -24.50
N PRO A 688 -9.57 -0.45 -25.17
CA PRO A 688 -9.21 0.85 -24.64
C PRO A 688 -9.69 0.97 -23.20
N VAL A 689 -8.83 1.50 -22.33
CA VAL A 689 -9.18 1.75 -20.92
C VAL A 689 -10.51 2.50 -20.86
N SER A 690 -10.76 3.45 -21.75
CA SER A 690 -12.03 4.18 -21.79
C SER A 690 -13.30 3.32 -21.92
N LEU A 691 -13.23 2.21 -22.66
CA LEU A 691 -14.34 1.28 -22.85
C LEU A 691 -14.44 0.30 -21.67
N GLN A 692 -13.31 -0.19 -21.14
CA GLN A 692 -13.29 -0.98 -19.90
C GLN A 692 -13.91 -0.20 -18.73
N LEU A 693 -13.62 1.10 -18.69
CA LEU A 693 -14.14 2.04 -17.70
C LEU A 693 -15.59 2.44 -17.92
N GLY A 694 -16.17 2.05 -19.06
CA GLY A 694 -17.50 2.47 -19.46
C GLY A 694 -17.64 3.99 -19.42
N PHE A 695 -16.61 4.78 -19.79
CA PHE A 695 -16.68 6.25 -19.76
C PHE A 695 -17.88 6.78 -20.55
N ASP A 696 -18.23 6.10 -21.65
CA ASP A 696 -19.37 6.46 -22.50
C ASP A 696 -20.73 6.15 -21.85
N LYS A 697 -20.75 5.28 -20.83
CA LYS A 697 -21.93 4.86 -20.05
C LYS A 697 -21.99 5.49 -18.67
N THR A 698 -20.91 6.12 -18.20
CA THR A 698 -20.88 6.73 -16.88
C THR A 698 -21.44 8.14 -16.95
N ASP A 699 -22.38 8.45 -16.06
CA ASP A 699 -22.99 9.77 -15.99
C ASP A 699 -21.90 10.83 -15.70
N PRO A 700 -21.97 12.02 -16.34
CA PRO A 700 -21.06 13.12 -16.05
C PRO A 700 -21.03 13.42 -14.55
N GLY A 701 -19.84 13.36 -13.92
CA GLY A 701 -19.67 13.56 -12.48
C GLY A 701 -19.45 12.28 -11.66
N THR A 702 -19.38 11.11 -12.31
CA THR A 702 -18.97 9.84 -11.69
C THR A 702 -17.45 9.85 -11.42
N THR A 703 -17.03 9.57 -10.19
CA THR A 703 -15.59 9.46 -9.84
C THR A 703 -15.12 8.04 -10.16
N LEU A 704 -14.09 7.90 -11.00
CA LEU A 704 -13.52 6.59 -11.35
C LEU A 704 -12.19 6.41 -10.61
N ILE A 705 -12.07 5.32 -9.86
CA ILE A 705 -10.86 4.96 -9.11
C ILE A 705 -10.25 3.74 -9.78
N ALA A 706 -9.17 3.96 -10.54
CA ALA A 706 -8.42 2.89 -11.18
C ALA A 706 -7.30 2.40 -10.27
N GLY A 707 -7.23 1.10 -9.99
CA GLY A 707 -6.12 0.46 -9.29
C GLY A 707 -5.94 -0.99 -9.77
N GLY A 708 -4.79 -1.31 -10.36
CA GLY A 708 -4.56 -2.64 -10.95
C GLY A 708 -5.31 -2.83 -12.29
N ASN A 709 -5.87 -4.02 -12.51
CA ASN A 709 -6.73 -4.37 -13.67
C ASN A 709 -8.22 -4.05 -13.44
N GLU A 710 -8.59 -3.52 -12.27
CA GLU A 710 -9.97 -3.20 -11.93
C GLU A 710 -10.17 -1.71 -11.69
N VAL A 711 -11.34 -1.21 -12.09
CA VAL A 711 -11.72 0.18 -11.84
C VAL A 711 -13.10 0.22 -11.24
N HIS A 712 -13.22 0.92 -10.12
CA HIS A 712 -14.47 1.13 -9.43
C HIS A 712 -15.05 2.49 -9.78
N ALA A 713 -16.31 2.52 -10.20
CA ALA A 713 -17.10 3.74 -10.33
C ALA A 713 -17.71 4.08 -8.97
N GLY A 714 -17.24 5.18 -8.36
CA GLY A 714 -17.92 5.80 -7.23
C GLY A 714 -19.23 6.46 -7.68
N PRO A 715 -20.22 6.61 -6.79
CA PRO A 715 -21.55 7.14 -7.15
C PRO A 715 -21.47 8.54 -7.79
N PRO A 716 -22.39 8.89 -8.70
CA PRO A 716 -22.42 10.20 -9.37
C PRO A 716 -22.64 11.31 -8.34
N THR A 717 -21.80 12.36 -8.38
CA THR A 717 -21.93 13.51 -7.46
C THR A 717 -22.10 14.83 -8.22
N VAL A 718 -22.86 15.76 -7.63
CA VAL A 718 -23.28 17.03 -8.27
C VAL A 718 -22.25 18.18 -8.13
N GLY A 719 -21.06 17.90 -7.61
CA GLY A 719 -20.02 18.89 -7.30
C GLY A 719 -18.71 18.67 -8.07
N SER A 720 -17.87 19.70 -8.16
CA SER A 720 -16.54 19.61 -8.78
C SER A 720 -15.63 18.67 -7.97
N ARG A 721 -15.04 17.64 -8.59
CA ARG A 721 -14.06 16.73 -7.95
C ARG A 721 -12.83 16.45 -8.83
N MET A 722 -11.72 16.18 -8.14
CA MET A 722 -10.43 15.71 -8.65
C MET A 722 -10.48 14.25 -9.11
N PHE A 723 -9.74 13.95 -10.17
CA PHE A 723 -9.45 12.60 -10.64
C PHE A 723 -8.31 11.99 -9.81
N ALA A 724 -8.46 10.77 -9.29
CA ALA A 724 -7.38 10.04 -8.63
C ALA A 724 -6.98 8.86 -9.53
N PHE A 725 -5.79 8.92 -10.11
CA PHE A 725 -5.18 7.81 -10.85
C PHE A 725 -4.19 7.10 -9.91
N ALA A 726 -4.37 5.80 -9.65
CA ALA A 726 -3.27 4.98 -9.15
C ALA A 726 -2.53 4.43 -10.37
N ILE A 727 -1.48 5.13 -10.79
CA ILE A 727 -0.59 4.66 -11.86
C ILE A 727 0.50 3.83 -11.19
N GLY A 728 0.59 2.54 -11.51
CA GLY A 728 1.78 1.75 -11.25
C GLY A 728 2.91 2.30 -12.12
N ILE A 729 3.94 2.88 -11.51
CA ILE A 729 5.09 3.46 -12.22
C ILE A 729 6.19 2.40 -12.23
N PRO A 730 6.63 1.90 -13.41
CA PRO A 730 7.78 1.00 -13.47
C PRO A 730 9.04 1.76 -13.05
N GLU A 731 9.89 1.13 -12.25
CA GLU A 731 11.16 1.71 -11.83
C GLU A 731 12.12 1.83 -13.02
N GLU A 732 12.48 3.06 -13.38
CA GLU A 732 13.59 3.32 -14.30
C GLU A 732 14.90 3.27 -13.52
N GLU A 733 15.61 2.14 -13.59
CA GLU A 733 17.01 2.08 -13.18
C GLU A 733 17.88 2.91 -14.14
N ASP A 734 18.61 3.88 -13.59
CA ASP A 734 19.53 4.77 -14.30
C ASP A 734 20.71 3.98 -14.91
N TYR A 735 20.79 3.93 -16.23
CA TYR A 735 21.93 3.35 -16.96
C TYR A 735 23.13 4.31 -16.94
N ASP A 736 24.10 4.01 -16.09
CA ASP A 736 25.39 4.71 -16.08
C ASP A 736 26.30 4.17 -17.22
N ALA A 737 26.44 4.94 -18.28
CA ALA A 737 26.96 4.51 -19.59
C ALA A 737 28.50 4.33 -19.69
N ASN A 738 29.24 4.18 -18.58
CA ASN A 738 30.71 4.20 -18.59
C ASN A 738 31.40 3.12 -17.71
N LYS A 739 30.98 1.85 -17.78
CA LYS A 739 31.73 0.75 -17.15
C LYS A 739 31.98 -0.42 -18.10
N GLU A 740 33.12 -0.37 -18.80
CA GLU A 740 33.80 -1.56 -19.32
C GLU A 740 34.70 -2.12 -18.20
N GLU A 741 34.39 -3.30 -17.63
CA GLU A 741 35.34 -4.42 -17.44
C GLU A 741 34.85 -5.54 -16.49
N LYS A 742 34.99 -6.77 -17.00
CA LYS A 742 35.28 -8.07 -16.36
C LYS A 742 34.39 -8.56 -15.20
N VAL A 743 33.39 -9.35 -15.59
CA VAL A 743 32.68 -10.30 -14.72
C VAL A 743 33.51 -11.58 -14.56
N LYS A 744 33.80 -11.94 -13.31
CA LYS A 744 34.16 -13.31 -12.91
C LYS A 744 32.92 -13.95 -12.29
N GLU A 745 32.66 -15.17 -12.74
CA GLU A 745 31.60 -16.07 -12.31
C GLU A 745 31.55 -16.21 -10.77
N SER A 746 30.40 -15.93 -10.19
CA SER A 746 29.98 -16.46 -8.89
C SER A 746 28.52 -16.87 -8.97
N SER A 747 28.28 -18.06 -8.46
CA SER A 747 27.10 -18.92 -8.53
C SER A 747 25.78 -18.29 -8.09
N SER A 748 24.74 -18.69 -8.82
CA SER A 748 23.31 -18.36 -8.73
C SER A 748 22.63 -18.83 -7.44
N GLY A 749 21.72 -18.00 -6.93
CA GLY A 749 20.78 -18.34 -5.86
C GLY A 749 19.63 -17.34 -5.75
N GLY A 750 18.72 -17.39 -6.74
CA GLY A 750 17.30 -17.01 -6.80
C GLY A 750 16.68 -15.88 -5.95
N GLY A 751 15.89 -15.03 -6.62
CA GLY A 751 14.65 -14.49 -6.03
C GLY A 751 14.29 -13.03 -6.32
N ASP A 752 14.37 -12.54 -7.56
CA ASP A 752 13.75 -11.25 -7.95
C ASP A 752 12.22 -11.42 -7.99
N THR A 753 11.56 -11.29 -6.84
CA THR A 753 10.09 -11.24 -6.78
C THR A 753 9.61 -9.81 -7.00
N ASN A 754 9.26 -9.55 -8.25
CA ASN A 754 8.54 -8.40 -8.77
C ASN A 754 7.30 -8.06 -7.91
N ASP A 755 7.18 -6.79 -7.52
CA ASP A 755 6.61 -6.29 -6.25
C ASP A 755 5.29 -5.51 -6.39
N GLY A 756 4.69 -5.52 -7.58
CA GLY A 756 3.32 -5.07 -7.80
C GLY A 756 2.81 -5.73 -9.07
N GLU A 757 1.53 -6.13 -9.10
CA GLU A 757 0.85 -6.72 -10.26
C GLU A 757 1.52 -6.27 -11.56
N VAL A 758 2.27 -7.18 -12.19
CA VAL A 758 2.81 -6.91 -13.51
C VAL A 758 1.59 -6.74 -14.38
N GLN A 759 1.24 -5.48 -14.67
CA GLN A 759 0.18 -5.16 -15.61
C GLN A 759 0.62 -5.78 -16.92
N TYR A 760 0.02 -6.92 -17.23
CA TYR A 760 0.33 -7.65 -18.44
C TYR A 760 -0.05 -6.73 -19.59
N SER A 761 0.95 -6.26 -20.34
CA SER A 761 0.71 -5.24 -21.37
C SER A 761 -0.08 -5.86 -22.52
N PRO A 762 -1.04 -5.13 -23.13
CA PRO A 762 -1.70 -5.60 -24.36
C PRO A 762 -0.69 -5.90 -25.48
N VAL A 763 0.44 -5.21 -25.51
CA VAL A 763 1.54 -5.49 -26.44
C VAL A 763 2.15 -6.87 -26.19
N LEU A 764 2.43 -7.22 -24.93
CA LEU A 764 3.02 -8.52 -24.57
C LEU A 764 2.03 -9.66 -24.81
N LEU A 765 0.75 -9.46 -24.46
CA LEU A 765 -0.32 -10.40 -24.80
C LEU A 765 -0.42 -10.64 -26.31
N HIS A 766 -0.27 -9.59 -27.11
CA HIS A 766 -0.31 -9.72 -28.55
C HIS A 766 0.94 -10.39 -29.13
N ILE A 767 2.12 -10.18 -28.52
CA ILE A 767 3.34 -10.92 -28.85
C ILE A 767 3.16 -12.41 -28.58
N ASP A 768 2.61 -12.79 -27.42
CA ASP A 768 2.29 -14.18 -27.10
C ASP A 768 1.32 -14.80 -28.12
N LEU A 769 0.27 -14.07 -28.49
CA LEU A 769 -0.66 -14.50 -29.54
C LEU A 769 0.03 -14.65 -30.90
N CYS A 770 0.95 -13.77 -31.27
CA CYS A 770 1.78 -13.93 -32.47
C CYS A 770 2.62 -15.20 -32.39
N CYS A 771 3.29 -15.44 -31.26
CA CYS A 771 4.10 -16.63 -31.01
C CYS A 771 3.30 -17.94 -30.99
N ILE A 772 2.00 -17.89 -30.71
CA ILE A 772 1.08 -19.04 -30.80
C ILE A 772 0.57 -19.22 -32.23
N LEU A 773 0.12 -18.15 -32.88
CA LEU A 773 -0.56 -18.20 -34.18
C LEU A 773 0.41 -18.42 -35.35
N PHE A 774 1.63 -17.88 -35.32
CA PHE A 774 2.63 -18.08 -36.37
C PHE A 774 2.96 -19.56 -36.58
N PRO A 775 3.26 -20.35 -35.53
CA PRO A 775 3.43 -21.79 -35.67
C PRO A 775 2.19 -22.52 -36.21
N ILE A 776 0.98 -22.15 -35.76
CA ILE A 776 -0.26 -22.77 -36.25
C ILE A 776 -0.39 -22.55 -37.76
N LEU A 777 -0.21 -21.31 -38.23
CA LEU A 777 -0.22 -20.96 -39.64
C LEU A 777 0.80 -21.78 -40.44
N ASP A 778 2.03 -21.88 -39.94
CA ASP A 778 3.15 -22.54 -40.63
C ASP A 778 3.17 -24.07 -40.57
N TYR A 779 2.42 -24.70 -39.67
CA TYR A 779 2.45 -26.16 -39.51
C TYR A 779 1.10 -26.83 -39.76
N GLU A 780 -0.02 -26.12 -39.63
CA GLU A 780 -1.36 -26.67 -39.91
C GLU A 780 -1.87 -26.33 -41.29
N TYR A 781 -1.43 -25.19 -41.83
CA TYR A 781 -1.91 -24.67 -43.10
C TYR A 781 -0.85 -24.70 -44.20
N SER A 782 0.39 -25.05 -43.88
CA SER A 782 1.49 -25.21 -44.84
C SER A 782 1.51 -26.56 -45.56
N ASP A 783 0.71 -27.55 -45.15
CA ASP A 783 0.84 -28.92 -45.67
C ASP A 783 -0.08 -29.19 -46.88
N ASP A 784 -1.05 -28.30 -47.16
CA ASP A 784 -1.95 -28.35 -48.34
C ASP A 784 -1.29 -27.77 -49.62
N THR A 785 0.04 -27.68 -49.65
CA THR A 785 0.87 -26.91 -50.59
C THR A 785 1.04 -27.51 -51.99
N ASP A 786 -0.03 -27.54 -52.77
CA ASP A 786 0.12 -27.52 -54.25
C ASP A 786 -0.29 -26.17 -54.87
N THR A 787 -0.70 -25.19 -54.05
CA THR A 787 -1.15 -23.88 -54.55
C THR A 787 -0.40 -22.71 -53.91
N ASP A 788 0.28 -21.90 -54.73
CA ASP A 788 0.93 -20.63 -54.34
C ASP A 788 0.00 -19.72 -53.51
N THR A 789 -1.32 -19.84 -53.73
CA THR A 789 -2.36 -19.10 -53.01
C THR A 789 -2.34 -19.31 -51.49
N THR A 790 -1.96 -20.50 -51.01
CA THR A 790 -1.95 -20.79 -49.56
C THR A 790 -0.78 -20.11 -48.86
N ALA A 791 0.37 -20.01 -49.54
CA ALA A 791 1.53 -19.29 -49.02
C ALA A 791 1.24 -17.79 -48.91
N ASP A 792 0.60 -17.21 -49.93
CA ASP A 792 0.16 -15.82 -49.91
C ASP A 792 -0.83 -15.57 -48.76
N MET A 793 -1.81 -16.47 -48.56
CA MET A 793 -2.76 -16.36 -47.45
C MET A 793 -2.11 -16.44 -46.07
N ILE A 794 -1.07 -17.26 -45.91
CA ILE A 794 -0.29 -17.36 -44.66
C ILE A 794 0.50 -16.06 -44.43
N GLN A 795 1.13 -15.52 -45.47
CA GLN A 795 1.86 -14.25 -45.37
C GLN A 795 0.90 -13.10 -45.02
N ASP A 796 -0.24 -13.00 -45.69
CA ASP A 796 -1.28 -12.00 -45.40
C ASP A 796 -1.77 -12.09 -43.94
N ALA A 797 -1.95 -13.32 -43.42
CA ALA A 797 -2.32 -13.55 -42.03
C ALA A 797 -1.24 -13.05 -41.03
N LYS A 798 0.03 -13.30 -41.32
CA LYS A 798 1.15 -12.81 -40.49
C LYS A 798 1.28 -11.29 -40.55
N TYR A 799 1.18 -10.70 -41.73
CA TYR A 799 1.18 -9.24 -41.89
C TYR A 799 0.08 -8.57 -41.08
N PHE A 800 -1.13 -9.13 -41.12
CA PHE A 800 -2.25 -8.61 -40.34
C PHE A 800 -1.97 -8.63 -38.82
N LEU A 801 -1.46 -9.74 -38.29
CA LEU A 801 -1.11 -9.85 -36.86
C LEU A 801 -0.05 -8.82 -36.48
N LEU A 802 1.04 -8.71 -37.24
CA LEU A 802 2.09 -7.74 -36.94
C LEU A 802 1.64 -6.29 -37.09
N GLN A 803 0.75 -5.98 -38.03
CA GLN A 803 0.14 -4.65 -38.10
C GLN A 803 -0.63 -4.34 -36.82
N LYS A 804 -1.41 -5.29 -36.28
CA LYS A 804 -2.09 -5.13 -34.99
C LYS A 804 -1.11 -4.95 -33.83
N LEU A 805 0.00 -5.68 -33.82
CA LEU A 805 1.07 -5.47 -32.85
C LEU A 805 1.62 -4.03 -32.91
N LEU A 806 1.90 -3.53 -34.11
CA LEU A 806 2.41 -2.17 -34.29
C LEU A 806 1.41 -1.10 -33.86
N PHE A 807 0.11 -1.30 -34.09
CA PHE A 807 -0.92 -0.41 -33.58
C PHE A 807 -0.89 -0.35 -32.04
N LEU A 808 -0.80 -1.51 -31.38
CA LEU A 808 -0.71 -1.56 -29.92
C LEU A 808 0.57 -0.90 -29.40
N ILE A 809 1.72 -1.09 -30.06
CA ILE A 809 2.98 -0.44 -29.68
C ILE A 809 2.88 1.09 -29.86
N HIS A 810 2.20 1.55 -30.90
CA HIS A 810 1.98 2.98 -31.14
C HIS A 810 1.07 3.59 -30.06
N ASP A 811 0.04 2.88 -29.62
CA ASP A 811 -0.87 3.37 -28.56
C ASP A 811 -0.23 3.31 -27.16
N TYR A 812 0.71 2.39 -26.95
CA TYR A 812 1.42 2.19 -25.68
C TYR A 812 2.94 2.11 -25.89
N PRO A 813 3.63 3.21 -26.26
CA PRO A 813 5.06 3.16 -26.53
C PRO A 813 5.87 3.15 -25.23
N THR A 814 6.40 1.98 -24.84
CA THR A 814 7.30 1.88 -23.68
C THR A 814 8.45 0.89 -23.91
N LYS A 815 9.64 1.24 -23.43
CA LYS A 815 10.82 0.34 -23.44
C LYS A 815 10.74 -0.76 -22.37
N SER A 816 9.81 -0.66 -21.42
CA SER A 816 9.65 -1.66 -20.36
C SER A 816 9.33 -3.06 -20.90
N TYR A 817 8.76 -3.17 -22.10
CA TYR A 817 8.53 -4.45 -22.78
C TYR A 817 9.82 -5.26 -22.96
N LEU A 818 10.94 -4.59 -23.27
CA LEU A 818 12.23 -5.24 -23.51
C LEU A 818 12.75 -5.93 -22.24
N ARG A 819 12.49 -5.35 -21.05
CA ARG A 819 12.86 -5.95 -19.76
C ARG A 819 12.01 -7.16 -19.41
N GLN A 820 10.70 -7.07 -19.68
CA GLN A 820 9.76 -8.16 -19.38
C GLN A 820 9.96 -9.39 -20.27
N LEU A 821 10.58 -9.24 -21.45
CA LEU A 821 10.99 -10.36 -22.29
C LEU A 821 12.26 -11.09 -21.78
N HIS A 822 12.96 -10.56 -20.78
CA HIS A 822 14.35 -10.96 -20.45
C HIS A 822 14.50 -11.92 -19.25
N HIS A 823 13.45 -12.19 -18.47
CA HIS A 823 13.62 -12.74 -17.11
C HIS A 823 13.62 -14.28 -16.96
N ASP A 824 13.03 -15.06 -17.86
CA ASP A 824 12.78 -16.50 -17.59
C ASP A 824 13.55 -17.51 -18.46
N TRP A 825 14.37 -17.04 -19.40
CA TRP A 825 15.02 -17.91 -20.37
C TRP A 825 16.52 -17.97 -20.12
N ASN A 826 16.94 -19.00 -19.37
CA ASN A 826 18.33 -19.23 -18.99
C ASN A 826 19.31 -19.06 -20.18
N VAL A 827 20.28 -18.17 -19.96
CA VAL A 827 21.34 -17.74 -20.90
C VAL A 827 22.20 -18.89 -21.46
N ASP A 828 22.11 -20.09 -20.88
CA ASP A 828 22.92 -21.24 -21.26
C ASP A 828 22.51 -21.89 -22.59
N ASP A 829 21.32 -21.60 -23.13
CA ASP A 829 20.91 -22.05 -24.45
C ASP A 829 21.26 -20.98 -25.52
N HIS A 830 22.44 -21.10 -26.14
CA HIS A 830 22.99 -20.22 -27.20
C HIS A 830 22.19 -20.13 -28.53
N ASP A 831 20.86 -20.29 -28.54
CA ASP A 831 20.09 -20.27 -29.78
C ASP A 831 19.66 -18.87 -30.26
N GLY A 832 19.91 -17.81 -29.46
CA GLY A 832 19.90 -16.39 -29.86
C GLY A 832 18.57 -15.86 -30.38
N GLY A 833 17.48 -16.62 -30.22
CA GLY A 833 16.21 -16.29 -30.86
C GLY A 833 15.46 -15.16 -30.15
N GLU A 834 15.51 -15.08 -28.81
CA GLU A 834 14.92 -13.97 -28.06
C GLU A 834 15.62 -12.66 -28.34
N GLU A 835 16.95 -12.69 -28.49
CA GLU A 835 17.74 -11.54 -28.88
C GLU A 835 17.19 -10.92 -30.18
N LEU A 836 16.74 -11.75 -31.14
CA LEU A 836 16.13 -11.27 -32.38
C LEU A 836 14.75 -10.62 -32.18
N LEU A 837 13.91 -11.16 -31.29
CA LEU A 837 12.62 -10.54 -30.98
C LEU A 837 12.79 -9.21 -30.25
N GLN A 838 13.71 -9.18 -29.27
CA GLN A 838 14.05 -7.99 -28.53
C GLN A 838 14.65 -6.91 -29.43
N GLN A 839 15.62 -7.25 -30.28
CA GLN A 839 16.22 -6.32 -31.25
C GLN A 839 15.20 -5.78 -32.25
N TRP A 840 14.29 -6.64 -32.72
CA TRP A 840 13.20 -6.23 -33.59
C TRP A 840 12.25 -5.26 -32.88
N LEU A 841 11.83 -5.59 -31.65
CA LEU A 841 10.92 -4.76 -30.86
C LEU A 841 11.57 -3.42 -30.47
N GLU A 842 12.85 -3.42 -30.12
CA GLU A 842 13.64 -2.21 -29.84
C GLU A 842 13.70 -1.30 -31.06
N SER A 843 13.97 -1.86 -32.25
CA SER A 843 13.99 -1.12 -33.51
C SER A 843 12.62 -0.51 -33.86
N VAL A 844 11.53 -1.23 -33.56
CA VAL A 844 10.16 -0.70 -33.71
C VAL A 844 9.91 0.45 -32.74
N LEU A 845 10.22 0.27 -31.45
CA LEU A 845 10.04 1.29 -30.41
C LEU A 845 10.84 2.56 -30.69
N GLU A 846 12.07 2.44 -31.19
CA GLU A 846 12.87 3.59 -31.62
C GLU A 846 12.17 4.41 -32.70
N ILE A 847 11.60 3.76 -33.71
CA ILE A 847 10.88 4.47 -34.79
C ILE A 847 9.63 5.17 -34.25
N VAL A 848 8.86 4.52 -33.38
CA VAL A 848 7.64 5.07 -32.78
C VAL A 848 7.98 6.27 -31.88
N LEU A 849 8.96 6.13 -30.99
CA LEU A 849 9.38 7.21 -30.08
C LEU A 849 10.02 8.39 -30.83
N GLU A 850 10.78 8.14 -31.90
CA GLU A 850 11.30 9.19 -32.79
C GLU A 850 10.17 10.00 -33.44
N GLN A 851 9.06 9.34 -33.78
CA GLN A 851 7.89 9.97 -34.39
C GLN A 851 7.16 10.90 -33.43
N GLU A 852 7.05 10.53 -32.14
CA GLU A 852 6.41 11.37 -31.11
C GLU A 852 7.26 12.58 -30.71
N GLY A 853 8.59 12.41 -30.58
CA GLY A 853 9.50 13.50 -30.21
C GLY A 853 9.73 14.53 -31.32
N SER A 854 9.54 14.15 -32.58
CA SER A 854 9.80 15.01 -33.73
C SER A 854 8.60 15.89 -34.07
N ASN A 855 8.50 17.07 -33.44
CA ASN A 855 7.62 18.17 -33.88
C ASN A 855 7.94 18.71 -35.31
N ALA A 856 8.92 18.11 -35.99
CA ALA A 856 9.42 18.53 -37.28
C ALA A 856 8.58 17.95 -38.43
N GLY A 857 7.68 18.79 -38.96
CA GLY A 857 7.07 18.82 -40.32
C GLY A 857 6.94 17.54 -41.17
N LYS A 858 5.80 17.43 -41.88
CA LYS A 858 5.34 16.36 -42.80
C LYS A 858 6.34 15.64 -43.74
N SER A 859 7.58 16.11 -43.91
CA SER A 859 8.60 15.47 -44.75
C SER A 859 9.32 14.27 -44.11
N SER A 860 9.25 14.07 -42.80
CA SER A 860 9.89 12.93 -42.09
C SER A 860 9.07 11.63 -42.13
N SER A 861 7.74 11.73 -42.23
CA SER A 861 6.79 10.60 -42.16
C SER A 861 7.07 9.48 -43.17
N SER A 862 7.40 9.83 -44.42
CA SER A 862 7.58 8.80 -45.47
C SER A 862 8.82 7.92 -45.29
N ASN A 863 9.84 8.41 -44.57
CA ASN A 863 11.02 7.62 -44.26
C ASN A 863 10.76 6.66 -43.08
N MET A 864 9.99 7.11 -42.09
CA MET A 864 9.56 6.27 -40.96
C MET A 864 8.66 5.13 -41.44
N ASP A 865 7.66 5.42 -42.28
CA ASP A 865 6.79 4.39 -42.88
C ASP A 865 7.60 3.33 -43.64
N ARG A 866 8.65 3.76 -44.36
CA ARG A 866 9.53 2.83 -45.08
C ARG A 866 10.34 1.95 -44.13
N ARG A 867 10.91 2.50 -43.05
CA ARG A 867 11.65 1.72 -42.04
C ARG A 867 10.74 0.71 -41.37
N MET A 868 9.52 1.12 -41.01
CA MET A 868 8.54 0.26 -40.38
C MET A 868 8.12 -0.91 -41.28
N ASN A 869 7.89 -0.66 -42.58
CA ASN A 869 7.58 -1.72 -43.53
C ASN A 869 8.72 -2.73 -43.70
N ILE A 870 9.99 -2.28 -43.65
CA ILE A 870 11.14 -3.19 -43.70
C ILE A 870 11.16 -4.12 -42.47
N LEU A 871 10.89 -3.58 -41.27
CA LEU A 871 10.82 -4.39 -40.04
C LEU A 871 9.64 -5.37 -40.09
N LEU A 872 8.50 -4.97 -40.66
CA LEU A 872 7.36 -5.87 -40.89
C LEU A 872 7.74 -7.03 -41.82
N GLU A 873 8.31 -6.73 -42.99
CA GLU A 873 8.79 -7.73 -43.95
C GLU A 873 9.77 -8.70 -43.29
N GLU A 874 10.74 -8.17 -42.53
CA GLU A 874 11.72 -8.96 -41.79
C GLU A 874 11.05 -9.92 -40.79
N ALA A 875 10.08 -9.44 -39.99
CA ALA A 875 9.39 -10.28 -39.02
C ALA A 875 8.49 -11.35 -39.67
N VAL A 876 7.82 -11.05 -40.79
CA VAL A 876 6.99 -12.02 -41.52
C VAL A 876 7.85 -13.13 -42.14
N GLU A 877 9.00 -12.78 -42.71
CA GLU A 877 9.91 -13.72 -43.35
C GLU A 877 10.80 -14.48 -42.35
N SER A 878 10.96 -13.92 -41.15
CA SER A 878 11.79 -14.52 -40.10
C SER A 878 11.26 -15.88 -39.68
N GLN A 879 12.19 -16.82 -39.52
CA GLN A 879 11.89 -18.14 -38.96
C GLN A 879 12.06 -18.22 -37.44
N PHE A 880 12.45 -17.12 -36.80
CA PHE A 880 12.96 -17.12 -35.43
C PHE A 880 12.31 -16.07 -34.50
N ILE A 881 11.91 -14.90 -35.01
CA ILE A 881 11.43 -13.77 -34.18
C ILE A 881 10.20 -14.17 -33.35
N PHE A 882 9.13 -14.65 -33.98
CA PHE A 882 7.88 -15.05 -33.30
C PHE A 882 7.74 -16.57 -33.14
N TYR A 883 8.83 -17.28 -32.85
CA TYR A 883 8.81 -18.73 -32.67
C TYR A 883 9.48 -19.12 -31.36
N ASN A 884 8.83 -19.99 -30.59
CA ASN A 884 9.44 -20.53 -29.37
C ASN A 884 10.73 -21.34 -29.67
N PRO A 885 11.68 -21.44 -28.72
CA PRO A 885 12.91 -22.21 -28.86
C PRO A 885 12.74 -23.65 -29.32
N ASP A 886 11.67 -24.33 -28.93
CA ASP A 886 11.42 -25.70 -29.41
C ASP A 886 11.27 -25.77 -30.93
N ILE A 887 10.52 -24.82 -31.51
CA ILE A 887 10.39 -24.69 -32.96
C ILE A 887 11.72 -24.25 -33.58
N ARG A 888 12.40 -23.26 -32.99
CA ARG A 888 13.69 -22.75 -33.48
C ARG A 888 14.73 -23.88 -33.56
N LYS A 889 14.91 -24.64 -32.47
CA LYS A 889 15.80 -25.82 -32.38
C LYS A 889 15.46 -26.86 -33.46
N ARG A 890 14.17 -27.13 -33.70
CA ARG A 890 13.73 -28.08 -34.74
C ARG A 890 13.97 -27.56 -36.16
N ARG A 891 13.72 -26.28 -36.44
CA ARG A 891 14.01 -25.64 -37.73
C ARG A 891 15.50 -25.66 -38.04
N LEU A 892 16.35 -25.27 -37.08
CA LEU A 892 17.80 -25.35 -37.21
C LEU A 892 18.29 -26.78 -37.48
N LYS A 893 17.71 -27.79 -36.80
CA LYS A 893 18.00 -29.21 -37.08
C LYS A 893 17.58 -29.60 -38.49
N LYS A 894 16.41 -29.14 -38.98
CA LYS A 894 15.91 -29.41 -40.34
C LYS A 894 16.80 -28.74 -41.40
N GLU A 895 17.24 -27.52 -41.18
CA GLU A 895 18.18 -26.81 -42.06
C GLU A 895 19.56 -27.47 -42.10
N LYS A 896 20.13 -27.84 -40.94
CA LYS A 896 21.40 -28.59 -40.87
C LYS A 896 21.29 -29.92 -41.62
N LYS A 897 20.15 -30.61 -41.54
CA LYS A 897 19.89 -31.84 -42.32
C LYS A 897 19.77 -31.55 -43.82
N LYS A 898 19.13 -30.44 -44.23
CA LYS A 898 19.06 -30.02 -45.64
C LYS A 898 20.44 -29.64 -46.20
N LYS A 899 21.29 -28.93 -45.43
CA LYS A 899 22.66 -28.55 -45.83
C LYS A 899 23.62 -29.74 -45.90
N LYS A 900 23.34 -30.83 -45.17
CA LYS A 900 24.11 -32.08 -45.21
C LYS A 900 23.72 -33.01 -46.37
N LYS A 901 22.51 -32.87 -46.90
CA LYS A 901 22.04 -33.59 -48.09
C LYS A 901 22.45 -32.82 -49.34
#